data_AF-A0A7S1NT61-F1
#
_entry.id   AF-A0A7S1NT61-F1
#
_cell.length_a   1.000
_cell.length_b   1.000
_cell.length_c   1.000
_cell.angle_alpha   90.00
_cell.angle_beta   90.00
_cell.angle_gamma   90.00
#
_symmetry.space_group_name_H-M   'P 1'
#
loop_
_entity.id
_entity.type
_entity.pdbx_description
1 polymer ?
#
loop_
_entity_poly.entity_id
_entity_poly.type
_entity_poly.pdbx_seq_one_letter_code
_entity_poly.pdbx_strand_id
1 'polypeptide(L)'
;GGLLRLVQDCGGQEVGVARSYNGGLWEAVMPANIPVKCESLSCSVTPPVGSSYCIHSLDVSAVPTDEKSNAARLLSQATFGPTQTDISRITGDLGGEAKAWVTEQIGLPPTLHRAHYRRRMNTRSVGATSTGARRGACEVGSRWQSYTFNLYDEGKTVTAQVGGAGYQLVMDGVVHTEMATFNVGTGDFPRVFKICKVDELVRMDVDLSQDNCASHTDIPIPPVHFATPPAYVLNFADAETRRLSRAVSKRTGVVLLTKAPSSCDAAGLAPTATFMVGPSGDYFRHDPRVKTVRNTLDSPAQESSDETATCPAVKKTFLTRGRCQRAAACARSEYGGAPVPLNDDTLRVWYTGGTLRYVYYVTGLRLEDPYIESPCTSSWSRWSRTAGACPSPTVLNGTTLATISAALGQSGDPNPYIRDIQLTGEGCFDFGFDTVGAQVEVDGECFQHVHPDHYSVRDFSEWVIRHDGNDDAAAAKRPHPIAKWADQGLTYLEFPDHHPVSRFASRKRYIPEVGRYGDTIDFNALATSLQTAALAEHVGATQQDSEAFEACGSPGEVANDPTLGNMYHSIVSPQLRLHNRYGLDFYRMYDTDSKTVVWMNVALSAADQLRQRVAWVLAQMMVISESGISSYTDHTESWATYYDIFVRNAFGSYRDILREVTYSPMMGTFLTYHQNKAYAESKKFPDENYAREIMQLFSIGLWQLGDDGLPYTDALGEFLPTYDNDNIETFARVWTGFDRQPMRSNIEAEYDIRTPNYIDPMKINPHWRDRNPKIDLYTGYVGDGYPLCHETPALPFLRAGARFEYTGSTSIEGKRIDERTGVPDEVFKAEDAVSFSSGLSFTGSQPARRLVLKNDVGDYIEWQLDRAQQETVRFTAYYYNRNGRDAHMQLQVNGQTVESGLLFEKGKSTSTVMSTLPVAIDLAPGVNSIRLTTIDGPLEIFWIAFGGGGALRARFEPDPSTSQLHAALCAPASPGGPCTFPSQVVLTQNLPCSGIECNAGRVMVVSVYDPVA
;
A
#
# COMPACT_ATOMS: atom_id res chain seq x y z
N GLY A 1 -4.33 -9.23 -52.27
CA GLY A 1 -4.53 -9.55 -50.84
C GLY A 1 -6.00 -9.79 -50.63
N GLY A 2 -6.41 -10.66 -49.72
CA GLY A 2 -7.82 -11.08 -49.59
C GLY A 2 -8.47 -10.59 -48.29
N LEU A 3 -9.79 -10.33 -48.31
CA LEU A 3 -10.62 -10.21 -47.12
C LEU A 3 -11.73 -11.26 -47.17
N LEU A 4 -11.93 -12.00 -46.10
CA LEU A 4 -12.95 -13.04 -45.96
C LEU A 4 -14.03 -12.51 -45.01
N ARG A 5 -15.28 -12.53 -45.46
CA ARG A 5 -16.45 -12.08 -44.69
C ARG A 5 -17.41 -13.24 -44.49
N LEU A 6 -18.06 -13.29 -43.32
CA LEU A 6 -19.24 -14.11 -43.09
C LEU A 6 -20.50 -13.25 -43.21
N VAL A 7 -21.49 -13.78 -43.90
CA VAL A 7 -22.81 -13.17 -44.06
C VAL A 7 -23.84 -14.12 -43.49
N GLN A 8 -24.46 -13.73 -42.38
CA GLN A 8 -25.52 -14.51 -41.75
C GLN A 8 -26.71 -14.63 -42.72
N ASP A 9 -27.19 -15.86 -42.89
CA ASP A 9 -28.28 -16.27 -43.78
C ASP A 9 -28.16 -15.76 -45.23
N CYS A 10 -26.93 -15.46 -45.66
CA CYS A 10 -26.60 -15.01 -47.02
C CYS A 10 -27.33 -13.73 -47.49
N GLY A 11 -27.91 -12.96 -46.56
CA GLY A 11 -28.58 -11.69 -46.81
C GLY A 11 -28.53 -10.70 -45.64
N GLY A 12 -27.86 -11.06 -44.54
CA GLY A 12 -27.69 -10.25 -43.34
C GLY A 12 -26.46 -9.34 -43.36
N GLN A 13 -26.11 -8.82 -42.17
CA GLN A 13 -24.95 -7.94 -41.99
C GLN A 13 -23.64 -8.67 -42.31
N GLU A 14 -22.81 -8.06 -43.15
CA GLU A 14 -21.48 -8.61 -43.45
C GLU A 14 -20.52 -8.36 -42.28
N VAL A 15 -19.84 -9.41 -41.84
CA VAL A 15 -18.84 -9.33 -40.78
C VAL A 15 -17.50 -9.81 -41.33
N GLY A 16 -16.46 -8.96 -41.26
CA GLY A 16 -15.10 -9.38 -41.60
C GLY A 16 -14.59 -10.40 -40.60
N VAL A 17 -14.03 -11.51 -41.09
CA VAL A 17 -13.57 -12.62 -40.22
C VAL A 17 -12.12 -13.00 -40.45
N ALA A 18 -11.57 -12.80 -41.66
CA ALA A 18 -10.16 -13.04 -41.94
C ALA A 18 -9.61 -12.07 -42.98
N ARG A 19 -8.31 -11.82 -42.99
CA ARG A 19 -7.59 -11.09 -44.04
C ARG A 19 -6.26 -11.76 -44.39
N SER A 20 -5.78 -11.56 -45.62
CA SER A 20 -4.47 -12.01 -46.11
C SER A 20 -3.77 -10.88 -46.86
N TYR A 21 -2.51 -10.61 -46.51
CA TYR A 21 -1.68 -9.61 -47.19
C TYR A 21 -0.80 -10.28 -48.24
N ASN A 22 -0.81 -9.75 -49.47
CA ASN A 22 0.09 -10.15 -50.56
C ASN A 22 0.23 -11.67 -50.80
N GLY A 23 -0.84 -12.44 -50.59
CA GLY A 23 -0.83 -13.89 -50.76
C GLY A 23 -0.22 -14.68 -49.60
N GLY A 24 0.09 -14.02 -48.48
CA GLY A 24 0.50 -14.66 -47.23
C GLY A 24 -0.66 -15.36 -46.50
N LEU A 25 -0.35 -15.94 -45.35
CA LEU A 25 -1.33 -16.66 -44.51
C LEU A 25 -2.51 -15.77 -44.12
N TRP A 26 -3.70 -16.36 -44.01
CA TRP A 26 -4.88 -15.65 -43.54
C TRP A 26 -4.84 -15.52 -42.01
N GLU A 27 -5.13 -14.31 -41.52
CA GLU A 27 -5.24 -14.00 -40.10
C GLU A 27 -6.67 -13.51 -39.76
N ALA A 28 -7.15 -13.83 -38.56
CA ALA A 28 -8.47 -13.39 -38.10
C ALA A 28 -8.52 -11.86 -37.93
N VAL A 29 -9.70 -11.25 -38.10
CA VAL A 29 -9.90 -9.80 -37.88
C VAL A 29 -10.95 -9.52 -36.81
N MET A 30 -10.71 -8.46 -36.03
CA MET A 30 -11.68 -7.92 -35.06
C MET A 30 -12.81 -7.18 -35.80
N PRO A 31 -14.04 -7.15 -35.24
CA PRO A 31 -14.43 -7.59 -33.89
C PRO A 31 -14.83 -9.08 -33.78
N ALA A 32 -14.88 -9.83 -34.88
CA ALA A 32 -15.48 -11.16 -34.88
C ALA A 32 -14.59 -12.27 -34.30
N ASN A 33 -13.28 -12.07 -34.24
CA ASN A 33 -12.25 -13.01 -33.74
C ASN A 33 -12.60 -14.50 -33.96
N ILE A 34 -13.02 -14.86 -35.17
CA ILE A 34 -13.32 -16.24 -35.52
C ILE A 34 -12.00 -16.89 -35.95
N PRO A 35 -11.57 -18.00 -35.32
CA PRO A 35 -10.33 -18.66 -35.68
C PRO A 35 -10.34 -19.13 -37.13
N VAL A 36 -9.27 -18.80 -37.85
CA VAL A 36 -9.03 -19.24 -39.23
C VAL A 36 -7.86 -20.23 -39.17
N LYS A 37 -8.10 -21.47 -39.56
CA LYS A 37 -7.06 -22.50 -39.63
C LYS A 37 -6.65 -22.71 -41.07
N CYS A 38 -5.44 -22.32 -41.41
CA CYS A 38 -4.88 -22.51 -42.75
C CYS A 38 -3.88 -23.65 -42.78
N GLU A 39 -4.07 -24.55 -43.74
CA GLU A 39 -3.09 -25.53 -44.20
C GLU A 39 -2.51 -25.04 -45.54
N SER A 40 -1.50 -25.73 -46.09
CA SER A 40 -0.68 -25.26 -47.21
C SER A 40 -1.45 -24.83 -48.48
N LEU A 41 -2.70 -25.28 -48.67
CA LEU A 41 -3.52 -24.93 -49.84
C LEU A 41 -4.98 -24.59 -49.51
N SER A 42 -5.38 -24.53 -48.23
CA SER A 42 -6.77 -24.27 -47.84
C SER A 42 -6.88 -23.65 -46.45
N CYS A 43 -7.92 -22.83 -46.23
CA CYS A 43 -8.25 -22.30 -44.91
C CYS A 43 -9.67 -22.69 -44.53
N SER A 44 -9.86 -23.05 -43.28
CA SER A 44 -11.16 -23.38 -42.69
C SER A 44 -11.54 -22.35 -41.63
N VAL A 45 -12.83 -22.03 -41.58
CA VAL A 45 -13.43 -21.10 -40.61
C VAL A 45 -14.66 -21.79 -40.03
N THR A 46 -14.76 -21.84 -38.71
CA THR A 46 -15.93 -22.40 -38.02
C THR A 46 -16.88 -21.26 -37.64
N PRO A 47 -18.02 -21.10 -38.33
CA PRO A 47 -18.97 -20.05 -37.99
C PRO A 47 -19.64 -20.32 -36.62
N PRO A 48 -20.19 -19.28 -35.96
CA PRO A 48 -20.93 -19.43 -34.71
C PRO A 48 -22.15 -20.36 -34.87
N VAL A 49 -22.49 -21.10 -33.80
CA VAL A 49 -23.59 -22.08 -33.82
C VAL A 49 -24.95 -21.36 -33.84
N GLY A 50 -25.89 -21.82 -34.67
CA GLY A 50 -27.28 -21.37 -34.65
C GLY A 50 -27.78 -20.56 -35.84
N SER A 51 -26.97 -20.38 -36.90
CA SER A 51 -27.41 -19.75 -38.16
C SER A 51 -26.66 -20.32 -39.37
N SER A 52 -27.20 -20.09 -40.58
CA SER A 52 -26.50 -20.39 -41.82
C SER A 52 -25.60 -19.22 -42.21
N TYR A 53 -24.44 -19.46 -42.83
CA TYR A 53 -23.52 -18.39 -43.22
C TYR A 53 -23.00 -18.58 -44.63
N CYS A 54 -22.95 -17.51 -45.40
CA CYS A 54 -22.20 -17.45 -46.66
C CYS A 54 -20.80 -16.88 -46.40
N ILE A 55 -19.80 -17.48 -47.05
CA ILE A 55 -18.43 -16.96 -47.08
C ILE A 55 -18.27 -16.10 -48.33
N HIS A 56 -18.02 -14.81 -48.15
CA HIS A 56 -17.62 -13.92 -49.24
C HIS A 56 -16.10 -13.74 -49.19
N SER A 57 -15.40 -14.15 -50.24
CA SER A 57 -14.00 -13.78 -50.45
C SER A 57 -13.94 -12.55 -51.36
N LEU A 58 -13.39 -11.47 -50.81
CA LEU A 58 -13.06 -10.29 -51.58
C LEU A 58 -11.58 -10.36 -51.93
N ASP A 59 -11.27 -10.63 -53.19
CA ASP A 59 -9.91 -10.49 -53.68
C ASP A 59 -9.63 -9.01 -53.94
N VAL A 60 -8.86 -8.39 -53.03
CA VAL A 60 -8.38 -7.01 -53.18
C VAL A 60 -7.14 -7.06 -54.07
N SER A 61 -7.35 -7.41 -55.34
CA SER A 61 -6.33 -7.36 -56.39
C SER A 61 -6.11 -5.94 -56.94
N ALA A 62 -7.03 -5.03 -56.65
CA ALA A 62 -6.85 -3.59 -56.79
C ALA A 62 -7.11 -2.91 -55.45
N VAL A 63 -6.07 -2.73 -54.63
CA VAL A 63 -6.16 -1.75 -53.53
C VAL A 63 -6.33 -0.39 -54.21
N PRO A 64 -7.43 0.35 -53.98
CA PRO A 64 -7.52 1.72 -54.47
C PRO A 64 -6.31 2.49 -53.94
N THR A 65 -5.44 2.94 -54.83
CA THR A 65 -4.26 3.75 -54.49
C THR A 65 -4.62 5.21 -54.26
N ASP A 66 -5.91 5.55 -54.25
CA ASP A 66 -6.34 6.91 -53.97
C ASP A 66 -5.95 7.29 -52.53
N GLU A 67 -5.62 8.56 -52.36
CA GLU A 67 -5.04 9.10 -51.13
C GLU A 67 -6.00 8.91 -49.94
N LYS A 68 -7.31 8.98 -50.18
CA LYS A 68 -8.34 8.78 -49.15
C LYS A 68 -8.39 7.34 -48.64
N SER A 69 -8.31 6.36 -49.54
CA SER A 69 -8.26 4.94 -49.18
C SER A 69 -6.98 4.59 -48.42
N ASN A 70 -5.84 5.18 -48.80
CA ASN A 70 -4.57 4.99 -48.10
C ASN A 70 -4.55 5.66 -46.72
N ALA A 71 -5.12 6.87 -46.60
CA ALA A 71 -5.32 7.55 -45.31
C ALA A 71 -6.19 6.72 -44.36
N ALA A 72 -7.32 6.21 -44.85
CA ALA A 72 -8.21 5.36 -44.08
C ALA A 72 -7.51 4.07 -43.60
N ARG A 73 -6.67 3.45 -44.43
CA ARG A 73 -5.86 2.26 -44.07
C ARG A 73 -4.85 2.59 -42.97
N LEU A 74 -4.07 3.66 -43.15
CA LEU A 74 -3.10 4.11 -42.14
C LEU A 74 -3.80 4.34 -40.79
N LEU A 75 -4.86 5.13 -40.79
CA LEU A 75 -5.58 5.49 -39.58
C LEU A 75 -6.30 4.29 -38.93
N SER A 76 -6.78 3.31 -39.72
CA SER A 76 -7.35 2.07 -39.18
C SER A 76 -6.31 1.20 -38.45
N GLN A 77 -5.03 1.31 -38.81
CA GLN A 77 -3.94 0.61 -38.12
C GLN A 77 -3.45 1.40 -36.91
N ALA A 78 -3.42 2.74 -37.04
CA ALA A 78 -2.84 3.67 -36.08
C ALA A 78 -3.81 4.21 -35.02
N THR A 79 -5.12 3.95 -35.13
CA THR A 79 -6.15 4.45 -34.20
C THR A 79 -7.13 3.33 -33.80
N PHE A 80 -8.06 3.61 -32.89
CA PHE A 80 -9.17 2.70 -32.56
C PHE A 80 -10.43 2.93 -33.40
N GLY A 81 -10.36 3.83 -34.38
CA GLY A 81 -11.48 4.11 -35.27
C GLY A 81 -11.20 5.41 -36.03
N PRO A 82 -10.89 5.36 -37.34
CA PRO A 82 -10.65 6.57 -38.10
C PRO A 82 -11.92 7.41 -38.19
N THR A 83 -11.82 8.71 -37.94
CA THR A 83 -12.93 9.64 -38.20
C THR A 83 -12.89 10.15 -39.63
N GLN A 84 -14.03 10.55 -40.18
CA GLN A 84 -14.06 11.14 -41.52
C GLN A 84 -13.24 12.45 -41.59
N THR A 85 -13.15 13.17 -40.48
CA THR A 85 -12.32 14.37 -40.33
C THR A 85 -10.84 14.02 -40.45
N ASP A 86 -10.36 13.00 -39.73
CA ASP A 86 -8.96 12.57 -39.79
C ASP A 86 -8.59 12.03 -41.16
N ILE A 87 -9.47 11.24 -41.78
CA ILE A 87 -9.25 10.74 -43.14
C ILE A 87 -9.09 11.92 -44.11
N SER A 88 -9.97 12.92 -44.04
CA SER A 88 -9.93 14.08 -44.93
C SER A 88 -8.75 15.03 -44.67
N ARG A 89 -8.02 14.83 -43.55
CA ARG A 89 -6.84 15.61 -43.19
C ARG A 89 -5.55 15.04 -43.81
N ILE A 90 -5.56 13.78 -44.25
CA ILE A 90 -4.40 13.06 -44.81
C ILE A 90 -4.65 12.68 -46.29
N THR A 91 -5.38 13.52 -47.04
CA THR A 91 -5.83 13.22 -48.42
C THR A 91 -4.99 13.88 -49.52
N GLY A 92 -3.81 14.42 -49.22
CA GLY A 92 -2.89 14.97 -50.22
C GLY A 92 -1.61 14.14 -50.35
N ASP A 93 -0.49 14.66 -49.84
CA ASP A 93 0.78 13.94 -49.83
C ASP A 93 0.81 12.92 -48.67
N LEU A 94 0.43 11.67 -48.92
CA LEU A 94 0.45 10.62 -47.89
C LEU A 94 1.84 10.47 -47.22
N GLY A 95 2.94 10.76 -47.92
CA GLY A 95 4.27 10.71 -47.32
C GLY A 95 4.50 11.82 -46.30
N GLY A 96 4.24 13.07 -46.70
CA GLY A 96 4.40 14.26 -45.87
C GLY A 96 3.33 14.42 -44.79
N GLU A 97 2.05 14.27 -45.15
CA GLU A 97 0.90 14.45 -44.26
C GLU A 97 0.79 13.33 -43.22
N ALA A 98 1.07 12.07 -43.58
CA ALA A 98 1.13 11.00 -42.59
C ALA A 98 2.27 11.23 -41.60
N LYS A 99 3.45 11.63 -42.09
CA LYS A 99 4.59 11.97 -41.22
C LYS A 99 4.25 13.14 -40.28
N ALA A 100 3.57 14.17 -40.79
CA ALA A 100 3.12 15.30 -40.00
C ALA A 100 2.11 14.86 -38.92
N TRP A 101 1.12 14.04 -39.29
CA TRP A 101 0.14 13.48 -38.36
C TRP A 101 0.80 12.61 -37.28
N VAL A 102 1.72 11.71 -37.65
CA VAL A 102 2.47 10.88 -36.69
C VAL A 102 3.29 11.76 -35.74
N THR A 103 3.97 12.78 -36.28
CA THR A 103 4.77 13.72 -35.47
C THR A 103 3.90 14.49 -34.47
N GLU A 104 2.73 14.96 -34.91
CA GLU A 104 1.73 15.59 -34.05
C GLU A 104 1.25 14.62 -32.96
N GLN A 105 0.85 13.41 -33.33
CA GLN A 105 0.39 12.38 -32.39
C GLN A 105 1.44 12.01 -31.34
N ILE A 106 2.72 11.94 -31.72
CA ILE A 106 3.83 11.70 -30.79
C ILE A 106 3.99 12.88 -29.81
N GLY A 107 3.79 14.12 -30.29
CA GLY A 107 3.89 15.35 -29.50
C GLY A 107 2.69 15.63 -28.59
N LEU A 108 1.55 14.95 -28.76
CA LEU A 108 0.40 15.11 -27.88
C LEU A 108 0.68 14.59 -26.47
N PRO A 109 0.21 15.30 -25.42
CA PRO A 109 0.34 14.83 -24.05
C PRO A 109 -0.42 13.51 -23.86
N PRO A 110 0.10 12.57 -23.06
CA PRO A 110 -0.52 11.26 -22.86
C PRO A 110 -1.87 11.40 -22.14
N THR A 111 -2.92 10.76 -22.68
CA THR A 111 -4.18 10.57 -21.95
C THR A 111 -4.06 9.34 -21.06
N LEU A 112 -3.87 9.57 -19.75
CA LEU A 112 -3.70 8.50 -18.76
C LEU A 112 -5.06 7.94 -18.29
N HIS A 113 -5.19 6.62 -18.28
CA HIS A 113 -6.37 5.89 -17.85
C HIS A 113 -6.65 6.10 -16.37
N ARG A 114 -5.61 6.06 -15.53
CA ARG A 114 -5.74 6.32 -14.09
C ARG A 114 -6.24 7.73 -13.82
N ALA A 115 -5.72 8.72 -14.54
CA ALA A 115 -6.16 10.10 -14.39
C ALA A 115 -7.61 10.29 -14.87
N HIS A 116 -7.99 9.64 -15.97
CA HIS A 116 -9.36 9.66 -16.50
C HIS A 116 -10.36 9.05 -15.53
N TYR A 117 -10.01 7.91 -14.92
CA TYR A 117 -10.76 7.25 -13.87
C TYR A 117 -10.91 8.15 -12.62
N ARG A 118 -9.79 8.61 -12.05
CA ARG A 118 -9.78 9.39 -10.80
C ARG A 118 -10.57 10.69 -10.89
N ARG A 119 -10.53 11.40 -12.02
CA ARG A 119 -11.35 12.61 -12.23
C ARG A 119 -12.85 12.33 -12.11
N ARG A 120 -13.28 11.10 -12.40
CA ARG A 120 -14.69 10.64 -12.39
C ARG A 120 -15.00 9.71 -11.21
N MET A 121 -14.12 9.71 -10.20
CA MET A 121 -14.31 9.02 -8.94
C MET A 121 -14.93 9.99 -7.94
N ASN A 122 -16.25 9.96 -7.78
CA ASN A 122 -16.98 10.87 -6.90
C ASN A 122 -18.00 10.10 -6.04
N THR A 123 -17.59 8.92 -5.56
CA THR A 123 -18.39 8.06 -4.69
C THR A 123 -18.86 8.80 -3.45
N ARG A 124 -20.07 8.47 -2.98
CA ARG A 124 -20.58 9.00 -1.71
C ARG A 124 -19.72 8.54 -0.54
N SER A 125 -19.54 9.37 0.48
CA SER A 125 -18.78 9.03 1.67
C SER A 125 -19.45 9.56 2.93
N VAL A 126 -19.76 8.68 3.88
CA VAL A 126 -20.32 9.09 5.19
C VAL A 126 -19.25 9.48 6.22
N GLY A 127 -17.98 9.13 5.97
CA GLY A 127 -16.83 9.49 6.80
C GLY A 127 -15.52 9.49 6.02
N ALA A 128 -14.40 9.78 6.68
CA ALA A 128 -13.09 9.67 6.05
C ALA A 128 -12.67 8.21 5.83
N THR A 129 -11.95 8.00 4.72
CA THR A 129 -11.35 6.72 4.35
C THR A 129 -9.90 6.97 3.95
N SER A 130 -9.06 5.93 3.99
CA SER A 130 -7.73 5.99 3.35
C SER A 130 -7.80 6.41 1.88
N THR A 131 -8.85 6.06 1.15
CA THR A 131 -9.01 6.47 -0.26
C THR A 131 -9.13 7.98 -0.43
N GLY A 132 -9.71 8.69 0.54
CA GLY A 132 -9.82 10.14 0.56
C GLY A 132 -10.71 10.66 1.68
N ALA A 133 -10.52 11.93 2.03
CA ALA A 133 -11.31 12.66 3.02
C ALA A 133 -12.78 12.81 2.56
N ARG A 134 -13.65 13.16 3.50
CA ARG A 134 -15.02 13.57 3.17
C ARG A 134 -15.00 15.04 2.76
N ARG A 135 -15.61 15.38 1.61
CA ARG A 135 -15.82 16.78 1.23
C ARG A 135 -16.85 17.42 2.18
N GLY A 136 -16.47 18.47 2.91
CA GLY A 136 -17.32 19.15 3.87
C GLY A 136 -18.43 19.99 3.22
N ALA A 137 -19.57 20.18 3.88
CA ALA A 137 -20.76 20.83 3.31
C ALA A 137 -20.50 22.24 2.74
N CYS A 138 -19.60 23.00 3.37
CA CYS A 138 -19.26 24.37 2.98
C CYS A 138 -18.18 24.45 1.88
N GLU A 139 -17.57 23.33 1.48
CA GLU A 139 -16.46 23.33 0.53
C GLU A 139 -16.94 23.48 -0.92
N VAL A 140 -16.15 24.18 -1.74
CA VAL A 140 -16.38 24.20 -3.19
C VAL A 140 -16.29 22.77 -3.75
N GLY A 141 -17.26 22.43 -4.60
CA GLY A 141 -17.47 21.09 -5.13
C GLY A 141 -18.40 20.21 -4.29
N SER A 142 -18.89 20.69 -3.14
CA SER A 142 -19.85 19.94 -2.33
C SER A 142 -21.16 19.75 -3.04
N ARG A 143 -21.70 18.53 -2.90
CA ARG A 143 -22.87 18.09 -3.63
C ARG A 143 -24.11 18.13 -2.75
N TRP A 144 -25.20 18.55 -3.38
CA TRP A 144 -26.47 18.78 -2.73
C TRP A 144 -27.59 18.25 -3.61
N GLN A 145 -28.61 17.65 -3.00
CA GLN A 145 -29.77 17.08 -3.69
C GLN A 145 -31.06 17.64 -3.13
N SER A 146 -32.04 17.92 -3.99
CA SER A 146 -33.35 18.46 -3.59
C SER A 146 -34.30 17.37 -3.08
N TYR A 147 -33.83 16.14 -2.85
CA TYR A 147 -34.64 14.97 -2.50
C TYR A 147 -34.39 14.55 -1.06
N THR A 148 -35.48 14.24 -0.35
CA THR A 148 -35.47 13.95 1.08
C THR A 148 -34.69 12.68 1.42
N PHE A 149 -34.90 11.60 0.66
CA PHE A 149 -34.27 10.29 0.88
C PHE A 149 -33.16 9.99 -0.13
N ASN A 150 -32.17 9.20 0.29
CA ASN A 150 -31.17 8.57 -0.57
C ASN A 150 -30.83 7.15 -0.05
N LEU A 151 -29.95 6.45 -0.76
CA LEU A 151 -29.54 5.07 -0.43
C LEU A 151 -28.95 4.90 0.99
N TYR A 152 -28.52 5.96 1.68
CA TYR A 152 -28.07 5.86 3.08
C TYR A 152 -29.21 5.79 4.09
N ASP A 153 -30.44 6.04 3.64
CA ASP A 153 -31.62 5.94 4.50
C ASP A 153 -32.26 4.55 4.44
N GLU A 154 -31.83 3.67 3.54
CA GLU A 154 -32.28 2.27 3.51
C GLU A 154 -31.98 1.58 4.86
N GLY A 155 -32.98 0.88 5.40
CA GLY A 155 -32.94 0.25 6.72
C GLY A 155 -33.29 1.19 7.88
N LYS A 156 -33.25 2.52 7.69
CA LYS A 156 -33.63 3.49 8.74
C LYS A 156 -35.15 3.60 8.91
N THR A 157 -35.55 4.27 10.00
CA THR A 157 -36.94 4.69 10.19
C THR A 157 -37.16 6.17 9.94
N VAL A 158 -38.32 6.48 9.37
CA VAL A 158 -38.87 7.83 9.25
C VAL A 158 -40.18 7.93 10.01
N THR A 159 -40.28 8.97 10.84
CA THR A 159 -41.50 9.33 11.56
C THR A 159 -42.23 10.42 10.80
N ALA A 160 -43.41 10.13 10.25
CA ALA A 160 -44.34 11.13 9.76
C ALA A 160 -45.19 11.65 10.93
N GLN A 161 -45.27 12.96 11.11
CA GLN A 161 -46.07 13.58 12.17
C GLN A 161 -46.78 14.84 11.68
N VAL A 162 -47.88 15.24 12.33
CA VAL A 162 -48.54 16.52 12.02
C VAL A 162 -47.70 17.65 12.59
N GLY A 163 -47.34 18.63 11.77
CA GLY A 163 -46.48 19.75 12.15
C GLY A 163 -46.13 20.66 10.97
N GLY A 164 -45.69 21.88 11.26
CA GLY A 164 -45.34 22.87 10.22
C GLY A 164 -46.51 23.20 9.30
N ALA A 165 -46.28 23.14 7.98
CA ALA A 165 -47.30 23.39 6.94
C ALA A 165 -48.24 22.19 6.64
N GLY A 166 -48.20 21.14 7.45
CA GLY A 166 -49.05 19.95 7.29
C GLY A 166 -48.45 18.75 8.02
N TYR A 167 -47.57 18.02 7.33
CA TYR A 167 -46.86 16.86 7.82
C TYR A 167 -45.35 17.09 7.81
N GLN A 168 -44.66 16.58 8.81
CA GLN A 168 -43.20 16.56 8.91
C GLN A 168 -42.69 15.13 8.83
N LEU A 169 -41.64 14.91 8.04
CA LEU A 169 -40.89 13.65 8.03
C LEU A 169 -39.63 13.82 8.88
N VAL A 170 -39.53 13.05 9.96
CA VAL A 170 -38.47 13.14 10.96
C VAL A 170 -37.64 11.87 10.95
N MET A 171 -36.31 12.00 10.82
CA MET A 171 -35.35 10.90 10.91
C MET A 171 -34.25 11.29 11.89
N ASP A 172 -33.80 10.35 12.71
CA ASP A 172 -32.74 10.58 13.70
C ASP A 172 -32.98 11.82 14.59
N GLY A 173 -34.25 12.12 14.89
CA GLY A 173 -34.66 13.28 15.70
C GLY A 173 -34.66 14.64 14.96
N VAL A 174 -34.32 14.67 13.68
CA VAL A 174 -34.24 15.88 12.84
C VAL A 174 -35.38 15.90 11.82
N VAL A 175 -35.97 17.07 11.56
CA VAL A 175 -36.99 17.21 10.49
C VAL A 175 -36.27 17.27 9.16
N HIS A 176 -36.58 16.33 8.26
CA HIS A 176 -35.95 16.23 6.94
C HIS A 176 -36.75 16.95 5.84
N THR A 177 -38.08 17.03 5.96
CA THR A 177 -38.94 17.78 5.05
C THR A 177 -40.34 18.03 5.63
N GLU A 178 -41.03 19.04 5.13
CA GLU A 178 -42.43 19.38 5.41
C GLU A 178 -43.29 19.28 4.14
N MET A 179 -44.46 18.66 4.27
CA MET A 179 -45.35 18.35 3.15
C MET A 179 -46.81 18.71 3.48
N ALA A 180 -47.55 19.26 2.51
CA ALA A 180 -48.97 19.59 2.69
C ALA A 180 -49.86 18.33 2.84
N THR A 181 -49.48 17.23 2.18
CA THR A 181 -50.21 15.96 2.21
C THR A 181 -49.25 14.78 2.31
N PHE A 182 -49.58 13.79 3.13
CA PHE A 182 -48.83 12.53 3.23
C PHE A 182 -49.81 11.35 3.31
N ASN A 183 -50.07 10.73 2.15
CA ASN A 183 -51.12 9.72 1.98
C ASN A 183 -50.54 8.30 1.90
N VAL A 184 -49.87 7.83 2.96
CA VAL A 184 -49.28 6.47 3.01
C VAL A 184 -50.01 5.63 4.05
N GLY A 185 -50.85 4.68 3.63
CA GLY A 185 -51.65 3.81 4.50
C GLY A 185 -52.72 4.54 5.35
N THR A 186 -53.42 3.81 6.21
CA THR A 186 -54.54 4.31 7.04
C THR A 186 -54.17 4.35 8.53
N GLY A 187 -54.46 5.45 9.25
CA GLY A 187 -54.26 5.56 10.71
C GLY A 187 -53.86 6.97 11.20
N ASP A 188 -53.87 7.18 12.52
CA ASP A 188 -53.55 8.46 13.18
C ASP A 188 -52.04 8.74 13.27
N PHE A 189 -51.64 10.02 13.30
CA PHE A 189 -50.24 10.49 13.40
C PHE A 189 -49.84 10.78 14.86
N PRO A 190 -48.56 10.63 15.25
CA PRO A 190 -47.38 10.31 14.42
C PRO A 190 -47.28 8.82 14.04
N ARG A 191 -46.81 8.56 12.81
CA ARG A 191 -46.61 7.22 12.25
C ARG A 191 -45.14 7.01 11.93
N VAL A 192 -44.65 5.80 12.13
CA VAL A 192 -43.27 5.44 11.81
C VAL A 192 -43.28 4.40 10.71
N PHE A 193 -42.37 4.60 9.77
CA PHE A 193 -42.16 3.71 8.63
C PHE A 193 -40.70 3.32 8.58
N LYS A 194 -40.42 2.05 8.30
CA LYS A 194 -39.11 1.59 7.86
C LYS A 194 -38.93 1.93 6.38
N ILE A 195 -37.75 2.44 6.03
CA ILE A 195 -37.33 2.70 4.66
C ILE A 195 -36.73 1.40 4.14
N CYS A 196 -37.50 0.68 3.32
CA CYS A 196 -37.11 -0.64 2.85
C CYS A 196 -36.13 -0.57 1.69
N LYS A 197 -36.30 0.45 0.85
CA LYS A 197 -35.51 0.66 -0.35
C LYS A 197 -35.68 2.11 -0.81
N VAL A 198 -34.66 2.66 -1.44
CA VAL A 198 -34.70 3.96 -2.11
C VAL A 198 -34.20 3.78 -3.54
N ASP A 199 -35.08 3.91 -4.54
CA ASP A 199 -34.68 3.85 -5.95
C ASP A 199 -34.41 5.25 -6.51
N GLU A 200 -33.14 5.64 -6.51
CA GLU A 200 -32.70 6.93 -7.06
C GLU A 200 -32.55 6.94 -8.60
N LEU A 201 -32.56 5.76 -9.23
CA LEU A 201 -32.10 5.58 -10.61
C LEU A 201 -33.23 5.53 -11.62
N VAL A 202 -34.28 4.75 -11.37
CA VAL A 202 -35.34 4.46 -12.35
C VAL A 202 -36.63 5.17 -11.96
N ARG A 203 -37.09 5.01 -10.71
CA ARG A 203 -38.42 5.47 -10.31
C ARG A 203 -38.44 6.73 -9.45
N MET A 204 -37.35 7.07 -8.74
CA MET A 204 -37.35 8.14 -7.73
C MET A 204 -38.44 7.91 -6.68
N ASP A 205 -38.54 6.67 -6.21
CA ASP A 205 -39.45 6.26 -5.15
C ASP A 205 -38.70 5.76 -3.92
N VAL A 206 -39.42 5.78 -2.80
CA VAL A 206 -39.02 5.22 -1.53
C VAL A 206 -40.08 4.21 -1.11
N ASP A 207 -39.62 3.02 -0.75
CA ASP A 207 -40.46 1.92 -0.31
C ASP A 207 -40.61 2.06 1.21
N LEU A 208 -41.80 2.46 1.66
CA LEU A 208 -42.09 2.64 3.08
C LEU A 208 -42.94 1.48 3.61
N SER A 209 -42.50 0.87 4.71
CA SER A 209 -43.23 -0.21 5.38
C SER A 209 -43.54 0.16 6.83
N GLN A 210 -44.73 -0.20 7.31
CA GLN A 210 -45.02 -0.18 8.74
C GLN A 210 -44.65 -1.50 9.44
N ASP A 211 -44.22 -2.49 8.66
CA ASP A 211 -43.78 -3.81 9.09
C ASP A 211 -42.28 -3.99 8.75
N ASN A 212 -41.79 -5.24 8.76
CA ASN A 212 -40.39 -5.59 8.46
C ASN A 212 -40.05 -5.62 6.95
N CYS A 213 -40.66 -4.76 6.14
CA CYS A 213 -40.52 -4.72 4.67
C CYS A 213 -41.13 -5.89 3.89
N ALA A 214 -41.87 -6.80 4.55
CA ALA A 214 -42.65 -7.84 3.86
C ALA A 214 -43.79 -7.28 3.00
N SER A 215 -44.37 -6.15 3.43
CA SER A 215 -45.34 -5.35 2.69
C SER A 215 -44.89 -3.90 2.73
N HIS A 216 -44.86 -3.22 1.59
CA HIS A 216 -44.40 -1.84 1.47
C HIS A 216 -45.30 -1.04 0.54
N THR A 217 -45.28 0.28 0.69
CA THR A 217 -45.93 1.24 -0.20
C THR A 217 -44.87 2.12 -0.82
N ASP A 218 -44.81 2.08 -2.15
CA ASP A 218 -43.92 2.93 -2.93
C ASP A 218 -44.53 4.33 -3.02
N ILE A 219 -43.78 5.35 -2.61
CA ILE A 219 -44.14 6.74 -2.88
C ILE A 219 -43.01 7.46 -3.59
N PRO A 220 -43.31 8.48 -4.41
CA PRO A 220 -42.28 9.36 -4.94
C PRO A 220 -41.45 9.97 -3.80
N ILE A 221 -40.12 10.00 -3.95
CA ILE A 221 -39.24 10.64 -2.97
C ILE A 221 -39.62 12.13 -2.88
N PRO A 222 -40.07 12.60 -1.71
CA PRO A 222 -40.51 13.98 -1.57
C PRO A 222 -39.34 14.95 -1.69
N PRO A 223 -39.56 16.17 -2.22
CA PRO A 223 -38.53 17.19 -2.19
C PRO A 223 -38.21 17.60 -0.76
N VAL A 224 -36.99 18.06 -0.53
CA VAL A 224 -36.63 18.76 0.72
C VAL A 224 -37.37 20.10 0.72
N HIS A 225 -38.11 20.39 1.76
CA HIS A 225 -38.84 21.64 1.90
C HIS A 225 -39.08 21.98 3.37
N PHE A 226 -38.98 23.26 3.71
CA PHE A 226 -39.34 23.79 5.02
C PHE A 226 -40.16 25.06 4.83
N ALA A 227 -41.31 25.20 5.51
CA ALA A 227 -42.09 26.43 5.46
C ALA A 227 -41.34 27.60 6.11
N THR A 228 -40.56 27.31 7.16
CA THR A 228 -39.59 28.23 7.77
C THR A 228 -38.32 27.44 8.06
N PRO A 229 -37.14 27.86 7.56
CA PRO A 229 -35.90 27.13 7.76
C PRO A 229 -35.58 26.96 9.27
N PRO A 230 -35.43 25.73 9.77
CA PRO A 230 -34.88 25.48 11.09
C PRO A 230 -33.45 26.05 11.26
N ALA A 231 -33.03 26.30 12.50
CA ALA A 231 -31.71 26.88 12.79
C ALA A 231 -30.51 26.05 12.28
N TYR A 232 -30.68 24.74 12.09
CA TYR A 232 -29.65 23.84 11.54
C TYR A 232 -29.62 23.81 10.01
N VAL A 233 -30.51 24.53 9.32
CA VAL A 233 -30.49 24.66 7.86
C VAL A 233 -29.59 25.82 7.48
N LEU A 234 -28.53 25.52 6.73
CA LEU A 234 -27.54 26.50 6.32
C LEU A 234 -28.12 27.49 5.30
N ASN A 235 -27.83 28.77 5.46
CA ASN A 235 -28.26 29.81 4.54
C ASN A 235 -27.19 30.09 3.49
N PHE A 236 -27.44 29.68 2.24
CA PHE A 236 -26.51 29.82 1.12
C PHE A 236 -26.98 30.88 0.12
N ALA A 237 -27.69 31.92 0.59
CA ALA A 237 -28.23 32.98 -0.26
C ALA A 237 -27.18 33.70 -1.13
N ASP A 238 -25.93 33.79 -0.66
CA ASP A 238 -24.79 34.43 -1.35
C ASP A 238 -23.80 33.44 -1.99
N ALA A 239 -24.09 32.14 -1.91
CA ALA A 239 -23.32 31.11 -2.57
C ALA A 239 -23.62 31.07 -4.08
N GLU A 240 -22.75 30.40 -4.85
CA GLU A 240 -23.07 30.04 -6.25
C GLU A 240 -23.19 28.53 -6.37
N THR A 241 -24.24 28.08 -7.05
CA THR A 241 -24.45 26.66 -7.32
C THR A 241 -24.59 26.39 -8.80
N ARG A 242 -24.17 25.18 -9.23
CA ARG A 242 -24.28 24.72 -10.61
C ARG A 242 -25.03 23.40 -10.66
N ARG A 243 -26.10 23.35 -11.45
CA ARG A 243 -26.83 22.10 -11.74
C ARG A 243 -25.94 21.15 -12.53
N LEU A 244 -25.92 19.87 -12.14
CA LEU A 244 -25.23 18.84 -12.92
C LEU A 244 -26.01 18.51 -14.19
N SER A 245 -25.29 18.23 -15.29
CA SER A 245 -25.91 17.89 -16.56
C SER A 245 -26.51 16.48 -16.53
N ARG A 246 -27.49 16.19 -17.40
CA ARG A 246 -28.09 14.85 -17.53
C ARG A 246 -27.11 13.76 -17.95
N ALA A 247 -25.97 14.14 -18.51
CA ALA A 247 -24.89 13.22 -18.87
C ALA A 247 -24.09 12.78 -17.63
N VAL A 248 -24.09 13.57 -16.56
CA VAL A 248 -23.35 13.34 -15.31
C VAL A 248 -24.25 12.82 -14.20
N SER A 249 -25.44 13.41 -14.03
CA SER A 249 -26.46 12.93 -13.11
C SER A 249 -27.75 12.75 -13.87
N LYS A 250 -28.36 11.56 -13.84
CA LYS A 250 -29.59 11.28 -14.60
C LYS A 250 -30.80 12.08 -14.10
N ARG A 251 -30.69 12.69 -12.91
CA ARG A 251 -31.78 13.40 -12.24
C ARG A 251 -31.55 14.91 -12.21
N THR A 252 -32.67 15.64 -12.27
CA THR A 252 -32.68 17.08 -11.98
C THR A 252 -32.53 17.30 -10.46
N GLY A 253 -32.36 18.52 -9.98
CA GLY A 253 -32.33 18.77 -8.53
C GLY A 253 -31.03 18.38 -7.79
N VAL A 254 -29.99 17.96 -8.51
CA VAL A 254 -28.63 17.83 -7.97
C VAL A 254 -27.80 19.05 -8.35
N VAL A 255 -27.22 19.70 -7.35
CA VAL A 255 -26.37 20.89 -7.53
C VAL A 255 -25.01 20.70 -6.87
N LEU A 256 -24.02 21.40 -7.42
CA LEU A 256 -22.69 21.54 -6.83
C LEU A 256 -22.51 22.98 -6.35
N LEU A 257 -21.86 23.13 -5.20
CA LEU A 257 -21.37 24.43 -4.72
C LEU A 257 -20.18 24.86 -5.58
N THR A 258 -20.28 25.94 -6.35
CA THR A 258 -19.17 26.50 -7.15
C THR A 258 -18.48 27.66 -6.46
N LYS A 259 -19.15 28.27 -5.48
CA LYS A 259 -18.59 29.31 -4.60
C LYS A 259 -19.20 29.14 -3.21
N ALA A 260 -18.36 29.08 -2.19
CA ALA A 260 -18.79 29.00 -0.80
C ALA A 260 -19.52 30.28 -0.36
N PRO A 261 -20.51 30.19 0.54
CA PRO A 261 -21.15 31.36 1.14
C PRO A 261 -20.15 32.13 2.04
N SER A 262 -20.42 33.42 2.31
CA SER A 262 -19.56 34.24 3.19
C SER A 262 -19.54 33.76 4.65
N SER A 263 -20.58 33.06 5.09
CA SER A 263 -20.65 32.40 6.39
C SER A 263 -21.20 30.99 6.25
N CYS A 264 -20.53 30.00 6.82
CA CYS A 264 -21.00 28.62 6.87
C CYS A 264 -20.52 27.95 8.15
N ASP A 265 -21.44 27.64 9.06
CA ASP A 265 -21.16 26.84 10.24
C ASP A 265 -21.88 25.50 10.14
N ALA A 266 -21.13 24.51 9.64
CA ALA A 266 -21.58 23.12 9.60
C ALA A 266 -20.96 22.29 10.72
N ALA A 267 -20.28 22.90 11.69
CA ALA A 267 -19.63 22.19 12.78
C ALA A 267 -20.67 21.49 13.66
N GLY A 268 -20.43 20.21 13.97
CA GLY A 268 -21.34 19.40 14.79
C GLY A 268 -22.63 18.94 14.09
N LEU A 269 -22.87 19.31 12.82
CA LEU A 269 -24.00 18.77 12.05
C LEU A 269 -23.69 17.35 11.56
N ALA A 270 -24.65 16.44 11.74
CA ALA A 270 -24.55 15.11 11.17
C ALA A 270 -24.57 15.21 9.63
N PRO A 271 -23.64 14.55 8.90
CA PRO A 271 -23.52 14.69 7.44
C PRO A 271 -24.79 14.30 6.68
N THR A 272 -25.49 13.29 7.18
CA THR A 272 -26.73 12.79 6.59
C THR A 272 -27.96 13.63 6.96
N ALA A 273 -27.84 14.58 7.88
CA ALA A 273 -28.91 15.49 8.32
C ALA A 273 -28.50 16.97 8.19
N THR A 274 -27.62 17.27 7.22
CA THR A 274 -27.21 18.64 6.90
C THR A 274 -28.04 19.15 5.70
N PHE A 275 -28.61 20.35 5.83
CA PHE A 275 -29.47 20.95 4.81
C PHE A 275 -29.03 22.38 4.49
N MET A 276 -29.36 22.87 3.31
CA MET A 276 -29.20 24.27 2.94
C MET A 276 -30.45 24.82 2.25
N VAL A 277 -30.62 26.14 2.33
CA VAL A 277 -31.47 26.92 1.41
C VAL A 277 -30.57 27.65 0.41
N GLY A 278 -30.76 27.40 -0.88
CA GLY A 278 -29.97 27.98 -1.96
C GLY A 278 -30.42 29.39 -2.36
N PRO A 279 -29.67 30.06 -3.27
CA PRO A 279 -29.97 31.43 -3.71
C PRO A 279 -31.36 31.62 -4.36
N SER A 280 -31.90 30.55 -4.96
CA SER A 280 -33.25 30.53 -5.56
C SER A 280 -34.38 30.30 -4.55
N GLY A 281 -34.05 30.10 -3.27
CA GLY A 281 -35.00 29.68 -2.22
C GLY A 281 -35.30 28.18 -2.20
N ASP A 282 -34.69 27.40 -3.09
CA ASP A 282 -34.82 25.94 -3.11
C ASP A 282 -34.04 25.30 -1.94
N TYR A 283 -34.60 24.27 -1.33
CA TYR A 283 -33.92 23.53 -0.26
C TYR A 283 -33.20 22.28 -0.79
N PHE A 284 -32.07 21.97 -0.18
CA PHE A 284 -31.27 20.82 -0.53
C PHE A 284 -30.72 20.12 0.71
N ARG A 285 -30.55 18.81 0.60
CA ARG A 285 -29.83 17.97 1.56
C ARG A 285 -28.40 17.73 1.07
N HIS A 286 -27.45 17.76 1.99
CA HIS A 286 -26.05 17.47 1.69
C HIS A 286 -25.89 16.00 1.27
N ASP A 287 -25.13 15.78 0.20
CA ASP A 287 -24.82 14.47 -0.35
C ASP A 287 -23.29 14.27 -0.32
N PRO A 288 -22.73 13.88 0.84
CA PRO A 288 -21.29 13.95 1.07
C PRO A 288 -20.54 12.98 0.15
N ARG A 289 -19.46 13.47 -0.47
CA ARG A 289 -18.64 12.73 -1.44
C ARG A 289 -17.19 12.62 -1.00
N VAL A 290 -16.50 11.59 -1.50
CA VAL A 290 -15.05 11.46 -1.34
C VAL A 290 -14.35 12.66 -1.98
N LYS A 291 -13.33 13.18 -1.31
CA LYS A 291 -12.39 14.18 -1.82
C LYS A 291 -11.01 13.53 -1.89
N THR A 292 -10.53 13.32 -3.11
CA THR A 292 -9.13 12.94 -3.33
C THR A 292 -8.33 14.20 -3.66
N VAL A 293 -7.04 14.19 -3.31
CA VAL A 293 -6.13 15.30 -3.54
C VAL A 293 -5.25 15.02 -4.75
N ARG A 294 -4.72 16.08 -5.34
CA ARG A 294 -3.75 15.98 -6.43
C ARG A 294 -2.40 15.58 -5.85
N ASN A 295 -1.79 14.54 -6.41
CA ASN A 295 -0.47 14.06 -6.00
C ASN A 295 0.29 13.50 -7.21
N THR A 296 0.36 14.26 -8.30
CA THR A 296 1.01 13.83 -9.54
C THR A 296 2.52 13.96 -9.45
N LEU A 297 3.29 13.25 -10.30
CA LEU A 297 4.75 13.39 -10.36
C LEU A 297 5.24 14.85 -10.40
N ASP A 298 4.60 15.71 -11.20
CA ASP A 298 5.02 17.10 -11.41
C ASP A 298 4.38 18.08 -10.41
N SER A 299 3.43 17.60 -9.61
CA SER A 299 2.75 18.39 -8.59
C SER A 299 2.40 17.47 -7.41
N PRO A 300 3.41 17.09 -6.60
CA PRO A 300 3.19 16.34 -5.38
C PRO A 300 2.23 17.08 -4.44
N ALA A 301 1.49 16.32 -3.63
CA ALA A 301 0.48 16.88 -2.74
C ALA A 301 1.08 17.92 -1.79
N GLN A 302 0.34 19.01 -1.63
CA GLN A 302 0.63 20.10 -0.68
C GLN A 302 -0.46 20.21 0.40
N GLU A 303 -1.41 19.27 0.41
CA GLU A 303 -2.54 19.22 1.32
C GLU A 303 -2.80 17.76 1.74
N SER A 304 -3.34 17.59 2.94
CA SER A 304 -3.68 16.29 3.49
C SER A 304 -4.81 15.63 2.70
N SER A 305 -4.71 14.33 2.49
CA SER A 305 -5.73 13.55 1.75
C SER A 305 -6.78 12.90 2.63
N ASP A 306 -6.63 13.00 3.95
CA ASP A 306 -7.47 12.37 4.98
C ASP A 306 -7.70 13.34 6.15
N GLU A 307 -8.64 12.99 7.03
CA GLU A 307 -8.95 13.74 8.26
C GLU A 307 -7.84 13.60 9.33
N THR A 308 -6.82 12.75 9.09
CA THR A 308 -5.65 12.58 9.98
C THR A 308 -4.52 13.59 9.70
N ALA A 309 -4.77 14.56 8.81
CA ALA A 309 -3.84 15.61 8.40
C ALA A 309 -2.55 15.09 7.71
N THR A 310 -2.57 13.89 7.12
CA THR A 310 -1.38 13.32 6.46
C THR A 310 -1.45 13.47 4.94
N CYS A 311 -0.36 13.95 4.33
CA CYS A 311 -0.24 13.99 2.87
C CYS A 311 -0.02 12.58 2.31
N PRO A 312 -0.50 12.29 1.10
CA PRO A 312 -0.32 10.98 0.48
C PRO A 312 1.16 10.70 0.21
N ALA A 313 1.78 9.95 1.11
CA ALA A 313 3.22 9.74 1.16
C ALA A 313 3.67 8.65 0.15
N VAL A 314 3.92 9.05 -1.09
CA VAL A 314 4.57 8.16 -2.08
C VAL A 314 6.05 8.03 -1.72
N LYS A 315 6.56 6.80 -1.67
CA LYS A 315 7.99 6.58 -1.42
C LYS A 315 8.83 6.99 -2.64
N LYS A 316 10.07 7.42 -2.39
CA LYS A 316 11.05 7.64 -3.46
C LYS A 316 11.35 6.33 -4.17
N THR A 317 11.13 6.33 -5.48
CA THR A 317 11.40 5.21 -6.39
C THR A 317 12.07 5.77 -7.65
N PHE A 318 12.46 4.90 -8.59
CA PHE A 318 13.01 5.35 -9.87
C PHE A 318 12.02 6.18 -10.70
N LEU A 319 10.70 6.13 -10.42
CA LEU A 319 9.69 6.96 -11.08
C LEU A 319 9.56 8.35 -10.46
N THR A 320 9.78 8.47 -9.15
CA THR A 320 9.50 9.68 -8.37
C THR A 320 10.76 10.46 -7.99
N ARG A 321 11.93 9.79 -8.02
CA ARG A 321 13.24 10.36 -7.75
C ARG A 321 13.49 11.59 -8.63
N GLY A 322 13.87 12.70 -7.99
CA GLY A 322 14.10 14.01 -8.64
C GLY A 322 12.84 14.85 -8.91
N ARG A 323 11.64 14.34 -8.61
CA ARG A 323 10.37 15.08 -8.77
C ARG A 323 9.61 15.33 -7.46
N CYS A 324 10.18 14.91 -6.35
CA CYS A 324 9.62 15.20 -5.03
C CYS A 324 9.85 16.68 -4.66
N GLN A 325 8.93 17.24 -3.89
CA GLN A 325 8.93 18.66 -3.50
C GLN A 325 8.71 18.78 -2.00
N ARG A 326 9.41 19.71 -1.34
CA ARG A 326 9.20 20.00 0.08
C ARG A 326 7.89 20.77 0.26
N ALA A 327 7.05 20.28 1.16
CA ALA A 327 5.71 20.78 1.39
C ALA A 327 5.53 21.14 2.87
N ALA A 328 5.48 22.44 3.19
CA ALA A 328 5.34 22.93 4.57
C ALA A 328 3.96 22.59 5.17
N ALA A 329 2.90 22.65 4.36
CA ALA A 329 1.54 22.26 4.75
C ALA A 329 1.36 20.73 4.91
N CYS A 330 2.37 19.96 4.50
CA CYS A 330 2.46 18.51 4.66
C CYS A 330 3.48 18.09 5.73
N ALA A 331 4.11 19.03 6.43
CA ALA A 331 4.99 18.71 7.54
C ALA A 331 4.24 17.77 8.47
N ARG A 332 4.81 16.59 8.68
CA ARG A 332 4.16 15.50 9.38
C ARG A 332 3.83 16.04 10.77
N SER A 333 2.57 15.97 11.19
CA SER A 333 2.34 15.73 12.61
C SER A 333 2.91 14.33 12.83
N GLU A 334 4.19 14.24 13.17
CA GLU A 334 4.71 12.98 13.66
C GLU A 334 3.96 12.73 14.95
N TYR A 335 3.16 11.67 14.99
CA TYR A 335 2.62 11.24 16.25
C TYR A 335 3.74 10.47 16.95
N GLY A 336 4.24 11.01 18.06
CA GLY A 336 5.20 10.32 18.91
C GLY A 336 4.60 9.02 19.45
N GLY A 337 5.46 8.09 19.86
CA GLY A 337 5.01 7.00 20.71
C GLY A 337 4.48 7.60 22.01
N ALA A 338 3.18 7.44 22.25
CA ALA A 338 2.53 7.90 23.46
C ALA A 338 1.71 6.76 24.06
N PRO A 339 1.69 6.62 25.40
CA PRO A 339 0.84 5.65 26.05
C PRO A 339 -0.63 6.05 25.86
N VAL A 340 -1.39 5.18 25.20
CA VAL A 340 -2.83 5.30 25.01
C VAL A 340 -3.52 4.36 26.02
N PRO A 341 -4.00 4.89 27.16
CA PRO A 341 -4.73 4.08 28.11
C PRO A 341 -6.10 3.72 27.51
N LEU A 342 -6.41 2.43 27.41
CA LEU A 342 -7.69 1.95 26.91
C LEU A 342 -8.74 2.02 28.01
N ASN A 343 -9.23 3.23 28.26
CA ASN A 343 -10.24 3.57 29.26
C ASN A 343 -11.35 4.44 28.64
N ASP A 344 -12.39 4.75 29.42
CA ASP A 344 -13.55 5.50 28.93
C ASP A 344 -13.20 6.85 28.29
N ASP A 345 -12.22 7.55 28.86
CA ASP A 345 -11.78 8.86 28.39
C ASP A 345 -11.22 8.78 26.96
N THR A 346 -10.26 7.89 26.73
CA THR A 346 -9.65 7.68 25.41
C THR A 346 -10.64 7.07 24.40
N LEU A 347 -11.43 6.07 24.80
CA LEU A 347 -12.39 5.41 23.90
C LEU A 347 -13.41 6.42 23.36
N ARG A 348 -13.77 7.44 24.17
CA ARG A 348 -14.74 8.47 23.79
C ARG A 348 -14.24 9.38 22.67
N VAL A 349 -12.94 9.69 22.64
CA VAL A 349 -12.35 10.64 21.69
C VAL A 349 -12.56 10.22 20.24
N TRP A 350 -12.53 8.92 19.94
CA TRP A 350 -12.80 8.39 18.60
C TRP A 350 -14.19 8.75 18.07
N TYR A 351 -15.19 8.82 18.96
CA TYR A 351 -16.53 9.22 18.57
C TYR A 351 -16.67 10.75 18.46
N THR A 352 -16.17 11.50 19.46
CA THR A 352 -16.41 12.95 19.56
C THR A 352 -15.42 13.81 18.78
N GLY A 353 -14.25 13.29 18.42
CA GLY A 353 -13.16 13.99 17.74
C GLY A 353 -13.38 14.25 16.24
N GLY A 354 -14.63 14.34 15.78
CA GLY A 354 -14.98 14.61 14.38
C GLY A 354 -14.95 13.42 13.43
N THR A 355 -14.37 12.28 13.84
CA THR A 355 -14.22 11.08 12.99
C THR A 355 -15.41 10.11 13.05
N LEU A 356 -16.31 10.25 14.03
CA LEU A 356 -17.50 9.40 14.25
C LEU A 356 -17.19 7.89 14.29
N ARG A 357 -16.11 7.50 14.97
CA ARG A 357 -15.71 6.10 15.15
C ARG A 357 -16.35 5.50 16.39
N TYR A 358 -16.84 4.26 16.28
CA TYR A 358 -17.53 3.53 17.33
C TYR A 358 -16.61 2.47 17.93
N VAL A 359 -15.83 2.83 18.95
CA VAL A 359 -14.89 1.91 19.61
C VAL A 359 -15.42 1.56 21.01
N TYR A 360 -15.56 0.27 21.30
CA TYR A 360 -16.14 -0.22 22.55
C TYR A 360 -15.30 -1.32 23.18
N TYR A 361 -15.30 -1.41 24.51
CA TYR A 361 -15.00 -2.66 25.19
C TYR A 361 -16.24 -3.55 25.31
N VAL A 362 -16.07 -4.86 25.22
CA VAL A 362 -17.19 -5.81 25.16
C VAL A 362 -17.44 -6.47 26.52
N THR A 363 -18.69 -6.45 26.95
CA THR A 363 -19.18 -7.14 28.17
C THR A 363 -20.34 -8.10 27.81
N GLY A 364 -20.86 -8.85 28.78
CA GLY A 364 -22.04 -9.72 28.59
C GLY A 364 -21.81 -11.01 27.76
N LEU A 365 -20.59 -11.26 27.27
CA LEU A 365 -20.24 -12.50 26.58
C LEU A 365 -20.23 -13.69 27.54
N ARG A 366 -20.89 -14.78 27.15
CA ARG A 366 -21.04 -16.00 27.95
C ARG A 366 -20.12 -17.10 27.46
N LEU A 367 -19.78 -18.05 28.33
CA LEU A 367 -19.03 -19.26 27.95
C LEU A 367 -19.99 -20.26 27.28
N GLU A 368 -20.23 -20.05 25.98
CA GLU A 368 -21.08 -20.88 25.11
C GLU A 368 -20.28 -21.30 23.87
N ASP A 369 -20.72 -22.34 23.16
CA ASP A 369 -20.10 -22.75 21.88
C ASP A 369 -19.90 -21.56 20.91
N PRO A 370 -18.71 -21.42 20.27
CA PRO A 370 -17.57 -22.34 20.28
C PRO A 370 -16.52 -22.06 21.39
N TYR A 371 -16.86 -21.29 22.43
CA TYR A 371 -15.92 -20.81 23.46
C TYR A 371 -16.09 -21.48 24.82
N ILE A 372 -16.84 -22.58 24.89
CA ILE A 372 -17.02 -23.39 26.09
C ILE A 372 -15.82 -24.32 26.33
N GLU A 373 -14.62 -23.75 26.38
CA GLU A 373 -13.39 -24.51 26.60
C GLU A 373 -12.97 -24.48 28.07
N SER A 374 -12.49 -25.62 28.58
CA SER A 374 -11.91 -25.68 29.92
C SER A 374 -10.56 -24.95 29.96
N PRO A 375 -10.26 -24.17 31.02
CA PRO A 375 -8.92 -23.64 31.27
C PRO A 375 -7.83 -24.72 31.32
N CYS A 376 -8.19 -25.95 31.72
CA CYS A 376 -7.26 -27.09 31.77
C CYS A 376 -6.87 -27.63 30.38
N THR A 377 -7.68 -27.37 29.35
CA THR A 377 -7.44 -27.86 27.99
C THR A 377 -7.04 -26.76 27.01
N SER A 378 -7.38 -25.51 27.31
CA SER A 378 -7.07 -24.39 26.42
C SER A 378 -5.62 -23.93 26.58
N SER A 379 -5.06 -23.38 25.49
CA SER A 379 -3.69 -22.84 25.48
C SER A 379 -3.53 -21.59 26.37
N TRP A 380 -4.64 -20.90 26.67
CA TRP A 380 -4.74 -19.80 27.62
C TRP A 380 -6.21 -19.63 28.05
N SER A 381 -6.47 -18.95 29.16
CA SER A 381 -7.83 -18.64 29.63
C SER A 381 -7.92 -17.24 30.23
N ARG A 382 -9.10 -16.62 30.13
CA ARG A 382 -9.36 -15.26 30.65
C ARG A 382 -10.17 -15.30 31.94
N TRP A 383 -9.73 -14.53 32.93
CA TRP A 383 -10.39 -14.48 34.23
C TRP A 383 -10.77 -13.05 34.58
N SER A 384 -12.05 -12.80 34.83
CA SER A 384 -12.53 -11.52 35.35
C SER A 384 -12.16 -11.40 36.82
N ARG A 385 -11.66 -10.23 37.21
CA ARG A 385 -11.18 -9.92 38.55
C ARG A 385 -12.16 -9.01 39.27
N THR A 386 -12.56 -9.38 40.49
CA THR A 386 -13.41 -8.57 41.37
C THR A 386 -12.79 -8.50 42.76
N ALA A 387 -12.79 -7.32 43.38
CA ALA A 387 -12.27 -7.14 44.73
C ALA A 387 -13.14 -7.87 45.77
N GLY A 388 -12.50 -8.58 46.70
CA GLY A 388 -13.16 -9.34 47.77
C GLY A 388 -13.39 -10.81 47.44
N ALA A 389 -13.97 -11.54 48.39
CA ALA A 389 -14.23 -12.97 48.28
C ALA A 389 -15.24 -13.29 47.17
N CYS A 390 -15.11 -14.47 46.55
CA CYS A 390 -16.07 -14.90 45.53
C CYS A 390 -17.48 -15.10 46.12
N PRO A 391 -18.54 -14.61 45.46
CA PRO A 391 -19.91 -14.81 45.93
C PRO A 391 -20.31 -16.28 46.02
N SER A 392 -19.77 -17.12 45.13
CA SER A 392 -20.00 -18.56 45.11
C SER A 392 -18.78 -19.27 44.52
N PRO A 393 -17.73 -19.52 45.32
CA PRO A 393 -16.53 -20.23 44.85
C PRO A 393 -16.89 -21.62 44.29
N THR A 394 -16.31 -21.99 43.16
CA THR A 394 -16.56 -23.28 42.53
C THR A 394 -15.80 -24.38 43.28
N VAL A 395 -16.48 -25.49 43.56
CA VAL A 395 -15.85 -26.67 44.18
C VAL A 395 -15.10 -27.44 43.09
N LEU A 396 -13.78 -27.28 43.06
CA LEU A 396 -12.87 -27.98 42.14
C LEU A 396 -12.05 -29.06 42.86
N ASN A 397 -11.44 -29.99 42.11
CA ASN A 397 -10.45 -30.90 42.68
C ASN A 397 -9.31 -30.10 43.33
N GLY A 398 -8.81 -30.53 44.49
CA GLY A 398 -7.79 -29.80 45.23
C GLY A 398 -6.50 -29.51 44.44
N THR A 399 -6.12 -30.38 43.50
CA THR A 399 -4.96 -30.14 42.64
C THR A 399 -5.27 -29.19 41.50
N THR A 400 -6.45 -29.31 40.87
CA THR A 400 -6.93 -28.36 39.85
C THR A 400 -7.02 -26.94 40.44
N LEU A 401 -7.64 -26.81 41.62
CA LEU A 401 -7.75 -25.54 42.35
C LEU A 401 -6.37 -24.95 42.63
N ALA A 402 -5.46 -25.73 43.20
CA ALA A 402 -4.10 -25.27 43.48
C ALA A 402 -3.36 -24.82 42.20
N THR A 403 -3.55 -25.54 41.09
CA THR A 403 -2.94 -25.21 39.79
C THR A 403 -3.45 -23.88 39.25
N ILE A 404 -4.77 -23.68 39.24
CA ILE A 404 -5.40 -22.43 38.77
C ILE A 404 -5.05 -21.27 39.70
N SER A 405 -5.16 -21.45 41.02
CA SER A 405 -4.81 -20.41 42.00
C SER A 405 -3.34 -19.98 41.90
N ALA A 406 -2.42 -20.93 41.70
CA ALA A 406 -1.01 -20.62 41.51
C ALA A 406 -0.78 -19.82 40.21
N ALA A 407 -1.42 -20.20 39.10
CA ALA A 407 -1.31 -19.49 37.84
C ALA A 407 -1.89 -18.05 37.93
N LEU A 408 -3.01 -17.86 38.61
CA LEU A 408 -3.63 -16.54 38.83
C LEU A 408 -2.78 -15.65 39.74
N GLY A 409 -2.16 -16.21 40.79
CA GLY A 409 -1.30 -15.49 41.72
C GLY A 409 0.08 -15.15 41.13
N GLN A 410 0.58 -15.97 40.21
CA GLN A 410 1.89 -15.78 39.56
C GLN A 410 1.82 -15.03 38.22
N SER A 411 0.62 -14.84 37.65
CA SER A 411 0.47 -14.15 36.37
C SER A 411 1.00 -12.73 36.44
N GLY A 412 1.88 -12.39 35.50
CA GLY A 412 2.41 -11.04 35.32
C GLY A 412 1.48 -10.11 34.54
N ASP A 413 0.24 -10.52 34.25
CA ASP A 413 -0.74 -9.70 33.54
C ASP A 413 -1.18 -8.51 34.42
N PRO A 414 -0.82 -7.26 34.07
CA PRO A 414 -1.05 -6.10 34.91
C PRO A 414 -2.48 -5.55 34.82
N ASN A 415 -3.34 -6.13 33.99
CA ASN A 415 -4.68 -5.62 33.76
C ASN A 415 -5.53 -5.60 35.06
N PRO A 416 -6.21 -4.47 35.37
CA PRO A 416 -6.96 -4.34 36.62
C PRO A 416 -8.31 -5.05 36.64
N TYR A 417 -8.89 -5.38 35.48
CA TYR A 417 -10.24 -5.95 35.35
C TYR A 417 -10.26 -7.42 34.98
N ILE A 418 -9.25 -7.86 34.24
CA ILE A 418 -9.12 -9.24 33.76
C ILE A 418 -7.69 -9.73 33.96
N ARG A 419 -7.51 -11.05 33.89
CA ARG A 419 -6.21 -11.71 33.98
C ARG A 419 -6.21 -12.90 33.06
N ASP A 420 -5.32 -12.86 32.08
CA ASP A 420 -5.07 -14.01 31.22
C ASP A 420 -4.01 -14.89 31.87
N ILE A 421 -4.24 -16.20 31.86
CA ILE A 421 -3.31 -17.20 32.40
C ILE A 421 -3.12 -18.34 31.41
N GLN A 422 -1.94 -18.94 31.47
CA GLN A 422 -1.61 -20.18 30.76
C GLN A 422 -1.31 -21.27 31.76
N LEU A 423 -1.98 -22.40 31.64
CA LEU A 423 -1.71 -23.56 32.49
C LEU A 423 -0.66 -24.44 31.80
N THR A 424 0.47 -24.66 32.47
CA THR A 424 1.44 -25.68 32.07
C THR A 424 0.88 -27.02 32.52
N GLY A 425 0.56 -27.94 31.59
CA GLY A 425 -0.34 -29.10 31.76
C GLY A 425 -0.02 -30.17 32.84
N GLU A 426 0.77 -29.89 33.87
CA GLU A 426 0.90 -30.76 35.06
C GLU A 426 -0.01 -30.25 36.19
N GLY A 427 -1.03 -31.03 36.56
CA GLY A 427 -1.84 -30.79 37.78
C GLY A 427 -3.29 -30.34 37.59
N CYS A 428 -3.73 -30.03 36.37
CA CYS A 428 -5.13 -29.76 36.05
C CYS A 428 -5.82 -31.08 35.69
N PHE A 429 -6.68 -31.62 36.58
CA PHE A 429 -7.34 -32.93 36.35
C PHE A 429 -8.81 -32.81 35.94
N ASP A 430 -9.41 -31.63 36.11
CA ASP A 430 -10.80 -31.37 35.76
C ASP A 430 -10.89 -30.82 34.33
N PHE A 431 -10.74 -31.72 33.34
CA PHE A 431 -10.82 -31.41 31.91
C PHE A 431 -12.27 -31.22 31.39
N GLY A 432 -13.27 -31.34 32.28
CA GLY A 432 -14.70 -31.22 31.97
C GLY A 432 -15.25 -29.80 32.16
N PHE A 433 -16.58 -29.67 32.07
CA PHE A 433 -17.29 -28.39 32.21
C PHE A 433 -17.17 -27.76 33.61
N ASP A 434 -16.69 -28.48 34.63
CA ASP A 434 -16.60 -27.98 36.01
C ASP A 434 -15.64 -26.79 36.17
N THR A 435 -14.65 -26.67 35.28
CA THR A 435 -13.70 -25.54 35.26
C THR A 435 -14.15 -24.40 34.33
N VAL A 436 -15.19 -24.61 33.53
CA VAL A 436 -15.80 -23.59 32.69
C VAL A 436 -16.64 -22.66 33.57
N GLY A 437 -16.34 -21.37 33.59
CA GLY A 437 -17.05 -20.41 34.45
C GLY A 437 -16.67 -20.47 35.93
N ALA A 438 -15.64 -21.24 36.28
CA ALA A 438 -15.22 -21.44 37.66
C ALA A 438 -14.86 -20.11 38.36
N GLN A 439 -15.23 -20.00 39.63
CA GLN A 439 -14.86 -18.90 40.52
C GLN A 439 -13.84 -19.39 41.55
N VAL A 440 -12.69 -18.73 41.60
CA VAL A 440 -11.56 -19.07 42.46
C VAL A 440 -11.11 -17.82 43.19
N GLU A 441 -10.94 -17.94 44.51
CA GLU A 441 -10.39 -16.87 45.34
C GLU A 441 -8.87 -17.00 45.43
N VAL A 442 -8.16 -15.91 45.17
CA VAL A 442 -6.70 -15.81 45.27
C VAL A 442 -6.37 -14.47 45.91
N ASP A 443 -5.59 -14.48 46.98
CA ASP A 443 -5.11 -13.28 47.69
C ASP A 443 -6.21 -12.25 48.08
N GLY A 444 -7.40 -12.74 48.44
CA GLY A 444 -8.54 -11.91 48.84
C GLY A 444 -9.29 -11.26 47.68
N GLU A 445 -9.04 -11.71 46.45
CA GLU A 445 -9.74 -11.31 45.24
C GLU A 445 -10.44 -12.50 44.59
N CYS A 446 -11.58 -12.23 43.96
CA CYS A 446 -12.33 -13.22 43.23
C CYS A 446 -11.95 -13.18 41.74
N PHE A 447 -11.56 -14.33 41.22
CA PHE A 447 -11.35 -14.55 39.80
C PHE A 447 -12.42 -15.48 39.25
N GLN A 448 -13.10 -15.05 38.19
CA GLN A 448 -14.08 -15.86 37.48
C GLN A 448 -13.59 -16.16 36.07
N HIS A 449 -13.55 -17.43 35.65
CA HIS A 449 -13.28 -17.78 34.27
C HIS A 449 -14.41 -17.23 33.37
N VAL A 450 -14.04 -16.44 32.37
CA VAL A 450 -14.97 -15.75 31.47
C VAL A 450 -14.58 -15.94 30.02
N HIS A 451 -15.47 -15.49 29.13
CA HIS A 451 -15.25 -15.54 27.69
C HIS A 451 -13.91 -14.88 27.28
N PRO A 452 -13.15 -15.43 26.31
CA PRO A 452 -11.84 -14.90 25.88
C PRO A 452 -11.85 -13.44 25.42
N ASP A 453 -12.97 -12.92 24.93
CA ASP A 453 -13.13 -11.51 24.51
C ASP A 453 -13.82 -10.61 25.54
N HIS A 454 -14.08 -11.11 26.75
CA HIS A 454 -14.57 -10.27 27.82
C HIS A 454 -13.56 -9.15 28.10
N TYR A 455 -14.01 -7.90 28.16
CA TYR A 455 -13.19 -6.68 28.23
C TYR A 455 -12.22 -6.44 27.06
N SER A 456 -12.32 -7.16 25.94
CA SER A 456 -11.59 -6.76 24.73
C SER A 456 -12.17 -5.47 24.15
N VAL A 457 -11.31 -4.53 23.79
CA VAL A 457 -11.63 -3.29 23.07
C VAL A 457 -11.60 -3.56 21.58
N ARG A 458 -12.67 -3.22 20.86
CA ARG A 458 -12.85 -3.48 19.43
C ARG A 458 -13.43 -2.27 18.72
N ASP A 459 -13.06 -2.10 17.45
CA ASP A 459 -13.63 -1.08 16.57
C ASP A 459 -14.94 -1.60 15.93
N PHE A 460 -16.08 -1.13 16.41
CA PHE A 460 -17.42 -1.45 15.93
C PHE A 460 -17.90 -0.53 14.79
N SER A 461 -17.07 0.40 14.31
CA SER A 461 -17.48 1.37 13.29
C SER A 461 -18.04 0.71 12.03
N GLU A 462 -17.48 -0.42 11.62
CA GLU A 462 -18.02 -1.19 10.49
C GLU A 462 -19.33 -1.92 10.86
N TRP A 463 -19.40 -2.46 12.07
CA TRP A 463 -20.56 -3.23 12.52
C TRP A 463 -21.80 -2.36 12.75
N VAL A 464 -21.64 -1.09 13.12
CA VAL A 464 -22.75 -0.11 13.13
C VAL A 464 -23.51 -0.10 11.81
N ILE A 465 -22.81 -0.18 10.68
CA ILE A 465 -23.44 -0.11 9.36
C ILE A 465 -24.03 -1.46 8.95
N ARG A 466 -23.35 -2.57 9.25
CA ARG A 466 -23.67 -3.90 8.71
C ARG A 466 -24.53 -4.79 9.61
N HIS A 467 -24.86 -4.34 10.82
CA HIS A 467 -25.48 -5.19 11.81
C HIS A 467 -26.88 -5.65 11.36
N ASP A 468 -27.06 -6.97 11.23
CA ASP A 468 -28.28 -7.59 10.71
C ASP A 468 -29.56 -7.16 11.46
N GLY A 469 -29.45 -6.83 12.74
CA GLY A 469 -30.55 -6.35 13.58
C GLY A 469 -30.83 -4.84 13.53
N ASN A 470 -30.11 -4.07 12.71
CA ASN A 470 -30.38 -2.63 12.51
C ASN A 470 -31.83 -2.42 12.06
N ASP A 471 -32.19 -3.20 11.04
CA ASP A 471 -33.51 -3.28 10.44
C ASP A 471 -34.63 -3.61 11.43
N ASP A 472 -34.39 -4.57 12.31
CA ASP A 472 -35.35 -5.01 13.34
C ASP A 472 -35.48 -4.02 14.49
N ALA A 473 -34.39 -3.35 14.86
CA ALA A 473 -34.41 -2.32 15.88
C ALA A 473 -35.13 -1.06 15.37
N ALA A 474 -34.82 -0.66 14.13
CA ALA A 474 -35.52 0.37 13.41
C ALA A 474 -37.03 0.07 13.35
N ALA A 475 -37.44 -1.11 12.87
CA ALA A 475 -38.84 -1.53 12.80
C ALA A 475 -39.56 -1.49 14.16
N ALA A 476 -38.86 -1.86 15.24
CA ALA A 476 -39.38 -1.84 16.61
C ALA A 476 -39.24 -0.48 17.32
N LYS A 477 -38.80 0.59 16.64
CA LYS A 477 -38.47 1.91 17.21
C LYS A 477 -37.50 1.85 18.40
N ARG A 478 -36.62 0.85 18.40
CA ARG A 478 -35.56 0.70 19.40
C ARG A 478 -34.33 1.50 18.95
N PRO A 479 -33.54 2.05 19.88
CA PRO A 479 -32.27 2.68 19.56
C PRO A 479 -31.36 1.77 18.73
N HIS A 480 -30.53 2.36 17.87
CA HIS A 480 -29.63 1.62 16.98
C HIS A 480 -28.82 0.57 17.76
N PRO A 481 -28.84 -0.73 17.41
CA PRO A 481 -28.31 -1.81 18.26
C PRO A 481 -26.86 -1.61 18.71
N ILE A 482 -26.03 -1.07 17.80
CA ILE A 482 -24.60 -0.84 18.01
C ILE A 482 -24.25 0.64 18.27
N ALA A 483 -24.79 1.61 17.52
CA ALA A 483 -24.48 3.02 17.72
C ALA A 483 -25.05 3.62 19.02
N LYS A 484 -26.16 3.08 19.55
CA LYS A 484 -26.85 3.62 20.74
C LYS A 484 -25.92 3.87 21.92
N TRP A 485 -24.91 3.03 22.12
CA TRP A 485 -24.00 3.11 23.25
C TRP A 485 -23.18 4.40 23.17
N ALA A 486 -22.48 4.63 22.06
CA ALA A 486 -21.74 5.88 21.85
C ALA A 486 -22.65 7.11 21.80
N ASP A 487 -23.86 6.99 21.23
CA ASP A 487 -24.82 8.10 21.18
C ASP A 487 -25.28 8.51 22.59
N GLN A 488 -25.31 7.55 23.53
CA GLN A 488 -25.60 7.78 24.94
C GLN A 488 -24.36 8.15 25.77
N GLY A 489 -23.20 8.32 25.14
CA GLY A 489 -21.94 8.65 25.82
C GLY A 489 -21.26 7.45 26.48
N LEU A 490 -21.68 6.23 26.17
CA LEU A 490 -21.10 4.99 26.69
C LEU A 490 -19.98 4.48 25.78
N THR A 491 -19.03 3.78 26.39
CA THR A 491 -17.77 3.25 25.81
C THR A 491 -17.72 1.73 25.84
N TYR A 492 -18.81 1.10 26.25
CA TYR A 492 -18.98 -0.34 26.28
C TYR A 492 -20.17 -0.78 25.46
N LEU A 493 -20.06 -1.99 24.94
CA LEU A 493 -21.17 -2.71 24.36
C LEU A 493 -21.42 -3.96 25.20
N GLU A 494 -22.62 -4.05 25.75
CA GLU A 494 -23.08 -5.25 26.42
C GLU A 494 -23.67 -6.23 25.40
N PHE A 495 -23.06 -7.41 25.28
CA PHE A 495 -23.53 -8.45 24.38
C PHE A 495 -24.87 -9.01 24.88
N PRO A 496 -25.92 -9.07 24.04
CA PRO A 496 -27.24 -9.44 24.52
C PRO A 496 -27.34 -10.89 25.02
N ASP A 497 -28.10 -11.08 26.09
CA ASP A 497 -28.41 -12.38 26.71
C ASP A 497 -29.14 -13.35 25.77
N HIS A 498 -30.03 -12.82 24.92
CA HIS A 498 -30.83 -13.57 23.96
C HIS A 498 -30.11 -13.89 22.63
N HIS A 499 -28.84 -13.51 22.47
CA HIS A 499 -28.04 -13.84 21.28
C HIS A 499 -27.05 -14.97 21.58
N PRO A 500 -26.98 -16.03 20.76
CA PRO A 500 -25.95 -17.04 20.95
C PRO A 500 -24.57 -16.45 20.63
N VAL A 501 -23.56 -16.81 21.44
CA VAL A 501 -22.20 -16.25 21.31
C VAL A 501 -21.52 -16.62 20.00
N SER A 502 -21.95 -17.70 19.34
CA SER A 502 -21.54 -18.04 17.97
C SER A 502 -21.76 -16.90 16.95
N ARG A 503 -22.75 -16.02 17.19
CA ARG A 503 -22.91 -14.79 16.39
C ARG A 503 -21.72 -13.86 16.55
N PHE A 504 -21.25 -13.63 17.78
CA PHE A 504 -20.04 -12.84 18.02
C PHE A 504 -18.83 -13.44 17.30
N ALA A 505 -18.62 -14.76 17.42
CA ALA A 505 -17.55 -15.49 16.74
C ALA A 505 -17.54 -15.25 15.23
N SER A 506 -18.68 -15.43 14.57
CA SER A 506 -18.83 -15.30 13.13
C SER A 506 -18.64 -13.87 12.60
N ARG A 507 -18.81 -12.86 13.47
CA ARG A 507 -18.77 -11.45 13.09
C ARG A 507 -17.47 -10.74 13.50
N LYS A 508 -16.55 -11.40 14.21
CA LYS A 508 -15.23 -10.86 14.62
C LYS A 508 -14.45 -10.19 13.49
N ARG A 509 -14.58 -10.68 12.25
CA ARG A 509 -13.94 -10.09 11.05
C ARG A 509 -14.33 -8.63 10.78
N TYR A 510 -15.48 -8.19 11.28
CA TYR A 510 -16.01 -6.83 11.13
C TYR A 510 -15.78 -5.95 12.38
N ILE A 511 -15.18 -6.51 13.44
CA ILE A 511 -14.95 -5.82 14.71
C ILE A 511 -13.50 -6.06 15.18
N PRO A 512 -12.50 -5.54 14.44
CA PRO A 512 -11.09 -5.79 14.72
C PRO A 512 -10.72 -5.38 16.15
N GLU A 513 -9.79 -6.12 16.74
CA GLU A 513 -9.32 -5.88 18.10
C GLU A 513 -8.35 -4.70 18.13
N VAL A 514 -8.51 -3.86 19.15
CA VAL A 514 -7.62 -2.72 19.46
C VAL A 514 -6.72 -3.06 20.64
N GLY A 515 -7.27 -3.75 21.65
CA GLY A 515 -6.54 -4.19 22.85
C GLY A 515 -7.52 -4.66 23.92
N ARG A 516 -7.15 -4.53 25.20
CA ARG A 516 -7.99 -4.90 26.35
C ARG A 516 -8.26 -3.66 27.21
N TYR A 517 -9.47 -3.54 27.73
CA TYR A 517 -9.85 -2.41 28.56
C TYR A 517 -9.02 -2.42 29.86
N GLY A 518 -8.47 -1.26 30.24
CA GLY A 518 -7.51 -1.13 31.33
C GLY A 518 -6.04 -1.36 30.94
N ASP A 519 -5.74 -1.88 29.74
CA ASP A 519 -4.38 -1.91 29.22
C ASP A 519 -3.95 -0.53 28.70
N THR A 520 -2.64 -0.37 28.51
CA THR A 520 -2.06 0.77 27.79
C THR A 520 -1.37 0.25 26.54
N ILE A 521 -1.68 0.85 25.39
CA ILE A 521 -1.04 0.53 24.11
C ILE A 521 -0.26 1.74 23.61
N ASP A 522 0.75 1.53 22.78
CA ASP A 522 1.46 2.64 22.14
C ASP A 522 0.58 3.24 21.03
N PHE A 523 0.53 4.57 20.93
CA PHE A 523 -0.23 5.27 19.89
C PHE A 523 0.13 4.79 18.48
N ASN A 524 1.41 4.51 18.21
CA ASN A 524 1.86 4.01 16.91
C ASN A 524 1.47 2.55 16.64
N ALA A 525 1.08 1.81 17.67
CA ALA A 525 0.56 0.45 17.53
C ALA A 525 -0.93 0.43 17.12
N LEU A 526 -1.63 1.57 17.23
CA LEU A 526 -3.01 1.69 16.75
C LEU A 526 -3.08 1.53 15.23
N ALA A 527 -4.21 1.04 14.72
CA ALA A 527 -4.53 1.14 13.30
C ALA A 527 -4.57 2.62 12.87
N THR A 528 -4.10 2.95 11.65
CA THR A 528 -4.04 4.34 11.17
C THR A 528 -5.39 5.05 11.19
N SER A 529 -6.49 4.31 10.95
CA SER A 529 -7.85 4.84 11.08
C SER A 529 -8.24 5.30 12.49
N LEU A 530 -7.49 4.85 13.51
CA LEU A 530 -7.62 5.20 14.92
C LEU A 530 -6.52 6.19 15.38
N GLN A 531 -5.46 6.40 14.60
CA GLN A 531 -4.44 7.43 14.84
C GLN A 531 -4.95 8.82 14.42
N THR A 532 -6.00 9.29 15.08
CA THR A 532 -6.67 10.55 14.76
C THR A 532 -5.96 11.74 15.41
N ALA A 533 -6.03 12.92 14.78
CA ALA A 533 -5.47 14.15 15.35
C ALA A 533 -6.06 14.47 16.73
N ALA A 534 -7.38 14.28 16.89
CA ALA A 534 -8.07 14.47 18.17
C ALA A 534 -7.54 13.53 19.26
N LEU A 535 -7.31 12.25 18.93
CA LEU A 535 -6.72 11.31 19.88
C LEU A 535 -5.26 11.66 20.19
N ALA A 536 -4.49 12.04 19.18
CA ALA A 536 -3.09 12.40 19.35
C ALA A 536 -2.93 13.63 20.26
N GLU A 537 -3.77 14.64 20.08
CA GLU A 537 -3.82 15.80 20.97
C GLU A 537 -4.20 15.37 22.39
N HIS A 538 -5.23 14.52 22.52
CA HIS A 538 -5.72 14.02 23.80
C HIS A 538 -4.66 13.26 24.62
N VAL A 539 -3.89 12.40 23.96
CA VAL A 539 -2.85 11.58 24.63
C VAL A 539 -1.46 12.22 24.61
N GLY A 540 -1.33 13.43 24.06
CA GLY A 540 -0.04 14.11 23.91
C GLY A 540 0.91 13.42 22.92
N ALA A 541 0.38 12.68 21.95
CA ALA A 541 1.17 12.11 20.86
C ALA A 541 1.57 13.15 19.81
N THR A 542 0.98 14.35 19.78
CA THR A 542 1.29 15.36 18.76
C THR A 542 2.77 15.79 18.84
N GLN A 543 3.57 15.41 17.85
CA GLN A 543 4.84 16.07 17.55
C GLN A 543 4.65 16.88 16.28
N GLN A 544 4.90 18.17 16.40
CA GLN A 544 4.96 19.05 15.24
C GLN A 544 6.38 18.98 14.72
N ASP A 545 6.60 18.23 13.63
CA ASP A 545 7.86 18.37 12.92
C ASP A 545 7.84 19.73 12.22
N SER A 546 8.79 20.59 12.58
CA SER A 546 8.99 21.89 11.91
C SER A 546 9.63 21.73 10.53
N GLU A 547 10.07 20.52 10.16
CA GLU A 547 10.69 20.27 8.87
C GLU A 547 9.65 20.05 7.76
N ALA A 548 9.83 20.77 6.64
CA ALA A 548 9.01 20.57 5.45
C ALA A 548 9.20 19.15 4.89
N PHE A 549 8.15 18.32 5.03
CA PHE A 549 8.04 16.97 4.49
C PHE A 549 8.28 16.97 2.98
N GLU A 550 9.14 16.08 2.48
CA GLU A 550 9.33 15.92 1.04
C GLU A 550 8.24 15.01 0.45
N ALA A 551 7.22 15.63 -0.13
CA ALA A 551 6.13 14.94 -0.80
C ALA A 551 6.56 14.49 -2.20
N CYS A 552 6.31 13.23 -2.51
CA CYS A 552 6.46 12.69 -3.86
C CYS A 552 5.08 12.35 -4.42
N GLY A 553 4.90 12.55 -5.74
CA GLY A 553 3.68 12.16 -6.44
C GLY A 553 3.76 10.79 -7.12
N SER A 554 2.65 10.35 -7.71
CA SER A 554 2.51 9.11 -8.47
C SER A 554 1.94 9.39 -9.87
N PRO A 555 2.31 8.64 -10.93
CA PRO A 555 1.79 8.87 -12.27
C PRO A 555 0.26 8.82 -12.34
N GLY A 556 -0.37 9.85 -12.89
CA GLY A 556 -1.82 9.90 -13.07
C GLY A 556 -2.65 10.12 -11.80
N GLU A 557 -2.03 10.39 -10.65
CA GLU A 557 -2.72 10.63 -9.37
C GLU A 557 -3.30 12.05 -9.26
N VAL A 558 -4.34 12.30 -10.04
CA VAL A 558 -5.09 13.57 -10.03
C VAL A 558 -6.18 13.57 -8.96
N ALA A 559 -6.55 14.75 -8.48
CA ALA A 559 -7.75 14.93 -7.67
C ALA A 559 -9.00 14.58 -8.48
N ASN A 560 -10.05 14.15 -7.79
CA ASN A 560 -11.35 13.96 -8.40
C ASN A 560 -11.99 15.31 -8.77
N ASP A 561 -12.79 15.31 -9.84
CA ASP A 561 -13.50 16.48 -10.31
C ASP A 561 -15.00 16.31 -10.03
N PRO A 562 -15.56 17.02 -9.02
CA PRO A 562 -16.96 16.88 -8.66
C PRO A 562 -17.91 17.15 -9.83
N THR A 563 -17.46 17.93 -10.82
CA THR A 563 -18.24 18.31 -12.01
C THR A 563 -18.50 17.17 -12.97
N LEU A 564 -17.68 16.12 -12.93
CA LEU A 564 -17.77 14.95 -13.80
C LEU A 564 -18.56 13.79 -13.17
N GLY A 565 -18.91 13.91 -11.89
CA GLY A 565 -19.67 12.91 -11.15
C GLY A 565 -18.95 11.57 -10.98
N ASN A 566 -19.70 10.58 -10.48
CA ASN A 566 -19.20 9.23 -10.23
C ASN A 566 -19.55 8.30 -11.38
N MET A 567 -18.66 8.15 -12.36
CA MET A 567 -18.93 7.37 -13.58
C MET A 567 -18.40 5.93 -13.53
N TYR A 568 -17.42 5.66 -12.66
CA TYR A 568 -16.75 4.37 -12.59
C TYR A 568 -16.86 3.76 -11.20
N HIS A 569 -16.91 2.44 -11.14
CA HIS A 569 -16.92 1.75 -9.85
C HIS A 569 -15.57 1.99 -9.17
N SER A 570 -15.61 2.42 -7.91
CA SER A 570 -14.42 2.65 -7.11
C SER A 570 -14.59 2.05 -5.72
N ILE A 571 -13.60 1.30 -5.27
CA ILE A 571 -13.60 0.67 -3.95
C ILE A 571 -12.99 1.65 -2.95
N VAL A 572 -13.87 2.36 -2.26
CA VAL A 572 -13.49 3.34 -1.23
C VAL A 572 -13.43 2.69 0.16
N SER A 573 -14.33 1.71 0.37
CA SER A 573 -14.40 0.87 1.55
C SER A 573 -15.35 -0.31 1.29
N PRO A 574 -15.39 -1.35 2.14
CA PRO A 574 -16.30 -2.46 1.95
C PRO A 574 -17.75 -1.98 2.14
N GLN A 575 -17.95 -0.92 2.94
CA GLN A 575 -19.26 -0.36 3.29
C GLN A 575 -19.94 0.34 2.10
N LEU A 576 -19.18 0.83 1.11
CA LEU A 576 -19.69 1.61 -0.03
C LEU A 576 -19.83 0.81 -1.33
N ARG A 577 -19.48 -0.49 -1.32
CA ARG A 577 -19.57 -1.38 -2.50
C ARG A 577 -21.00 -1.53 -3.03
N LEU A 578 -22.02 -1.59 -2.16
CA LEU A 578 -23.42 -1.74 -2.58
C LEU A 578 -24.01 -0.42 -3.11
N HIS A 579 -23.68 0.70 -2.47
CA HIS A 579 -24.15 2.05 -2.82
C HIS A 579 -23.55 2.58 -4.13
N ASN A 580 -22.40 2.05 -4.56
CA ASN A 580 -21.79 2.35 -5.86
C ASN A 580 -22.51 1.70 -7.04
N ARG A 581 -23.32 0.65 -6.84
CA ARG A 581 -24.02 -0.05 -7.94
C ARG A 581 -25.33 0.62 -8.34
N TYR A 582 -25.91 1.43 -7.46
CA TYR A 582 -27.27 1.96 -7.59
C TYR A 582 -27.41 3.48 -7.36
N GLY A 583 -26.30 4.22 -7.22
CA GLY A 583 -26.33 5.65 -6.96
C GLY A 583 -26.76 6.52 -8.17
N LEU A 584 -27.20 7.75 -7.88
CA LEU A 584 -27.70 8.77 -8.84
C LEU A 584 -26.88 9.03 -10.12
N ASP A 585 -25.58 8.73 -10.09
CA ASP A 585 -24.65 8.99 -11.20
C ASP A 585 -24.37 7.74 -12.06
N PHE A 586 -24.72 6.54 -11.56
CA PHE A 586 -24.18 5.29 -12.06
C PHE A 586 -25.11 4.60 -13.07
N TYR A 587 -24.56 4.14 -14.20
CA TYR A 587 -25.25 3.15 -15.04
C TYR A 587 -24.95 1.77 -14.44
N ARG A 588 -25.97 0.92 -14.28
CA ARG A 588 -25.89 -0.43 -13.67
C ARG A 588 -24.78 -1.27 -14.33
N MET A 589 -23.55 -1.13 -13.83
CA MET A 589 -22.33 -1.74 -14.35
C MET A 589 -21.82 -2.70 -13.29
N TYR A 590 -21.45 -3.92 -13.68
CA TYR A 590 -20.84 -4.85 -12.74
C TYR A 590 -19.47 -4.31 -12.34
N ASP A 591 -19.10 -4.48 -11.07
CA ASP A 591 -17.86 -3.94 -10.49
C ASP A 591 -16.62 -4.32 -11.33
N THR A 592 -16.60 -5.52 -11.89
CA THR A 592 -15.52 -6.06 -12.74
C THR A 592 -15.39 -5.39 -14.11
N ASP A 593 -16.47 -4.77 -14.62
CA ASP A 593 -16.50 -4.18 -15.97
C ASP A 593 -15.88 -2.77 -15.98
N SER A 594 -15.73 -2.15 -14.81
CA SER A 594 -15.28 -0.75 -14.68
C SER A 594 -13.96 -0.46 -15.37
N LYS A 595 -12.96 -1.32 -15.18
CA LYS A 595 -11.65 -1.22 -15.87
C LYS A 595 -11.77 -1.30 -17.38
N THR A 596 -12.63 -2.19 -17.90
CA THR A 596 -12.89 -2.33 -19.35
C THR A 596 -13.55 -1.07 -19.89
N VAL A 597 -14.50 -0.50 -19.17
CA VAL A 597 -15.22 0.71 -19.59
C VAL A 597 -14.32 1.95 -19.51
N VAL A 598 -13.46 2.08 -18.50
CA VAL A 598 -12.40 3.11 -18.48
C VAL A 598 -11.54 2.99 -19.73
N TRP A 599 -11.03 1.78 -20.01
CA TRP A 599 -10.17 1.54 -21.16
C TRP A 599 -10.86 1.90 -22.48
N MET A 600 -12.09 1.43 -22.70
CA MET A 600 -12.87 1.71 -23.91
C MET A 600 -13.11 3.21 -24.12
N ASN A 601 -13.48 3.94 -23.06
CA ASN A 601 -13.73 5.39 -23.17
C ASN A 601 -12.46 6.14 -23.58
N VAL A 602 -11.32 5.81 -22.98
CA VAL A 602 -10.05 6.47 -23.32
C VAL A 602 -9.60 6.06 -24.71
N ALA A 603 -9.59 4.77 -25.03
CA ALA A 603 -9.17 4.25 -26.33
C ALA A 603 -9.96 4.88 -27.50
N LEU A 604 -11.27 5.08 -27.34
CA LEU A 604 -12.12 5.61 -28.40
C LEU A 604 -12.13 7.15 -28.51
N SER A 605 -11.82 7.88 -27.43
CA SER A 605 -12.04 9.35 -27.39
C SER A 605 -10.79 10.18 -27.10
N ALA A 606 -9.68 9.56 -26.69
CA ALA A 606 -8.43 10.26 -26.45
C ALA A 606 -7.87 10.88 -27.73
N ALA A 607 -7.27 12.07 -27.62
CA ALA A 607 -6.69 12.78 -28.77
C ALA A 607 -5.39 12.11 -29.29
N ASP A 608 -4.64 11.46 -28.41
CA ASP A 608 -3.40 10.73 -28.66
C ASP A 608 -3.66 9.29 -29.15
N GLN A 609 -4.50 9.14 -30.17
CA GLN A 609 -4.93 7.84 -30.71
C GLN A 609 -3.76 6.89 -31.04
N LEU A 610 -2.68 7.40 -31.65
CA LEU A 610 -1.50 6.56 -31.95
C LEU A 610 -0.86 6.02 -30.67
N ARG A 611 -0.78 6.83 -29.61
CA ARG A 611 -0.22 6.43 -28.32
C ARG A 611 -1.06 5.32 -27.69
N GLN A 612 -2.38 5.47 -27.69
CA GLN A 612 -3.29 4.46 -27.15
C GLN A 612 -3.19 3.15 -27.94
N ARG A 613 -3.07 3.23 -29.27
CA ARG A 613 -2.92 2.06 -30.14
C ARG A 613 -1.63 1.30 -29.87
N VAL A 614 -0.51 2.01 -29.76
CA VAL A 614 0.79 1.41 -29.43
C VAL A 614 0.81 0.85 -28.01
N ALA A 615 0.24 1.57 -27.04
CA ALA A 615 0.11 1.09 -25.67
C ALA A 615 -0.67 -0.23 -25.58
N TRP A 616 -1.72 -0.38 -26.38
CA TRP A 616 -2.47 -1.64 -26.46
C TRP A 616 -1.62 -2.79 -27.00
N VAL A 617 -0.84 -2.58 -28.07
CA VAL A 617 0.07 -3.60 -28.61
C VAL A 617 1.10 -4.02 -27.55
N LEU A 618 1.73 -3.05 -26.87
CA LEU A 618 2.70 -3.33 -25.81
C LEU A 618 2.07 -4.09 -24.63
N ALA A 619 0.82 -3.76 -24.26
CA ALA A 619 0.07 -4.49 -23.24
C ALA A 619 -0.32 -5.92 -23.67
N GLN A 620 -0.36 -6.22 -24.98
CA GLN A 620 -0.51 -7.60 -25.47
C GLN A 620 0.80 -8.39 -25.44
N MET A 621 1.96 -7.72 -25.35
CA MET A 621 3.25 -8.38 -25.16
C MET A 621 3.51 -8.64 -23.67
N MET A 622 3.38 -7.61 -22.84
CA MET A 622 3.57 -7.68 -21.39
C MET A 622 2.24 -7.93 -20.67
N VAL A 623 1.67 -9.13 -20.86
CA VAL A 623 0.34 -9.47 -20.34
C VAL A 623 0.34 -9.76 -18.85
N ILE A 624 -0.79 -9.47 -18.21
CA ILE A 624 -1.17 -9.98 -16.87
C ILE A 624 -2.56 -10.61 -16.95
N SER A 625 -2.86 -11.55 -16.05
CA SER A 625 -4.19 -12.17 -16.00
C SER A 625 -4.93 -11.86 -14.69
N GLU A 626 -6.26 -11.77 -14.78
CA GLU A 626 -7.11 -11.67 -13.59
C GLU A 626 -6.97 -12.90 -12.69
N SER A 627 -6.88 -14.10 -13.26
CA SER A 627 -6.77 -15.34 -12.48
C SER A 627 -5.48 -15.43 -11.65
N GLY A 628 -4.36 -14.94 -12.17
CA GLY A 628 -3.09 -14.91 -11.44
C GLY A 628 -2.98 -13.78 -10.41
N ILE A 629 -3.96 -12.86 -10.37
CA ILE A 629 -4.02 -11.72 -9.44
C ILE A 629 -5.25 -11.81 -8.51
N SER A 630 -6.16 -12.77 -8.77
CA SER A 630 -7.54 -13.07 -8.30
C SER A 630 -8.21 -12.34 -7.13
N SER A 631 -7.48 -11.75 -6.19
CA SER A 631 -8.02 -11.04 -5.03
C SER A 631 -8.36 -9.57 -5.30
N TYR A 632 -8.06 -9.02 -6.49
CA TYR A 632 -8.17 -7.57 -6.80
C TYR A 632 -8.70 -7.28 -8.22
N THR A 633 -9.61 -8.11 -8.73
CA THR A 633 -10.15 -8.00 -10.10
C THR A 633 -11.09 -6.81 -10.32
N ASP A 634 -11.61 -6.23 -9.24
CA ASP A 634 -12.53 -5.09 -9.18
C ASP A 634 -11.83 -3.75 -8.84
N HIS A 635 -10.52 -3.75 -8.57
CA HIS A 635 -9.71 -2.55 -8.27
C HIS A 635 -9.33 -1.77 -9.54
N THR A 636 -10.24 -0.93 -10.02
CA THR A 636 -10.10 -0.21 -11.30
C THR A 636 -8.79 0.60 -11.37
N GLU A 637 -8.38 1.23 -10.26
CA GLU A 637 -7.20 2.10 -10.25
C GLU A 637 -5.90 1.31 -10.48
N SER A 638 -5.78 0.12 -9.90
CA SER A 638 -4.61 -0.75 -10.02
C SER A 638 -4.39 -1.20 -11.47
N TRP A 639 -5.45 -1.63 -12.14
CA TRP A 639 -5.40 -2.04 -13.55
C TRP A 639 -5.08 -0.88 -14.50
N ALA A 640 -5.69 0.30 -14.26
CA ALA A 640 -5.39 1.50 -15.02
C ALA A 640 -3.93 1.94 -14.83
N THR A 641 -3.39 1.82 -13.61
CA THR A 641 -1.99 2.13 -13.29
C THR A 641 -1.02 1.24 -14.06
N TYR A 642 -1.30 -0.07 -14.15
CA TYR A 642 -0.48 -0.99 -14.93
C TYR A 642 -0.51 -0.65 -16.42
N TYR A 643 -1.70 -0.41 -16.99
CA TYR A 643 -1.85 -0.07 -18.41
C TYR A 643 -1.15 1.25 -18.78
N ASP A 644 -1.18 2.24 -17.87
CA ASP A 644 -0.53 3.54 -18.07
C ASP A 644 1.01 3.46 -18.15
N ILE A 645 1.63 2.34 -17.77
CA ILE A 645 3.06 2.08 -18.07
C ILE A 645 3.28 2.13 -19.58
N PHE A 646 2.42 1.47 -20.36
CA PHE A 646 2.53 1.40 -21.82
C PHE A 646 2.13 2.71 -22.49
N VAL A 647 1.17 3.45 -21.93
CA VAL A 647 0.79 4.78 -22.45
C VAL A 647 1.97 5.75 -22.32
N ARG A 648 2.61 5.80 -21.15
CA ARG A 648 3.77 6.69 -20.91
C ARG A 648 4.99 6.30 -21.75
N ASN A 649 5.20 5.01 -21.98
CA ASN A 649 6.36 4.49 -22.70
C ASN A 649 6.09 4.12 -24.16
N ALA A 650 4.92 4.48 -24.73
CA ALA A 650 4.53 4.08 -26.09
C ALA A 650 5.55 4.42 -27.17
N PHE A 651 6.28 5.53 -26.99
CA PHE A 651 7.33 5.98 -27.91
C PHE A 651 8.71 5.99 -27.23
N GLY A 652 8.85 5.28 -26.12
CA GLY A 652 10.06 5.19 -25.30
C GLY A 652 10.89 3.93 -25.61
N SER A 653 11.76 3.55 -24.67
CA SER A 653 12.60 2.36 -24.81
C SER A 653 11.94 1.13 -24.18
N TYR A 654 12.18 -0.06 -24.74
CA TYR A 654 11.73 -1.32 -24.14
C TYR A 654 12.33 -1.55 -22.75
N ARG A 655 13.54 -1.01 -22.50
CA ARG A 655 14.21 -1.06 -21.20
C ARG A 655 13.39 -0.35 -20.12
N ASP A 656 12.79 0.80 -20.43
CA ASP A 656 11.97 1.55 -19.47
C ASP A 656 10.66 0.82 -19.16
N ILE A 657 10.02 0.24 -20.19
CA ILE A 657 8.85 -0.63 -20.02
C ILE A 657 9.20 -1.81 -19.11
N LEU A 658 10.28 -2.52 -19.41
CA LEU A 658 10.72 -3.68 -18.64
C LEU A 658 11.00 -3.30 -17.17
N ARG A 659 11.64 -2.15 -16.93
CA ARG A 659 11.91 -1.67 -15.58
C ARG A 659 10.61 -1.38 -14.82
N GLU A 660 9.66 -0.69 -15.45
CA GLU A 660 8.38 -0.36 -14.81
C GLU A 660 7.52 -1.59 -14.54
N VAL A 661 7.41 -2.50 -15.52
CA VAL A 661 6.68 -3.77 -15.38
C VAL A 661 7.30 -4.62 -14.28
N THR A 662 8.63 -4.71 -14.19
CA THR A 662 9.34 -5.49 -13.15
C THR A 662 9.10 -4.95 -11.73
N TYR A 663 8.91 -3.65 -11.57
CA TYR A 663 8.63 -3.07 -10.26
C TYR A 663 7.13 -2.97 -9.98
N SER A 664 6.27 -3.37 -10.92
CA SER A 664 4.82 -3.37 -10.73
C SER A 664 4.40 -4.49 -9.76
N PRO A 665 3.70 -4.18 -8.67
CA PRO A 665 3.17 -5.20 -7.77
C PRO A 665 2.13 -6.13 -8.43
N MET A 666 1.48 -5.67 -9.51
CA MET A 666 0.58 -6.51 -10.32
C MET A 666 1.37 -7.63 -11.00
N MET A 667 2.49 -7.29 -11.66
CA MET A 667 3.36 -8.26 -12.32
C MET A 667 4.10 -9.15 -11.30
N GLY A 668 4.57 -8.55 -10.20
CA GLY A 668 5.15 -9.27 -9.06
C GLY A 668 4.28 -10.40 -8.53
N THR A 669 2.97 -10.15 -8.48
CA THR A 669 1.99 -11.14 -8.03
C THR A 669 1.69 -12.16 -9.14
N PHE A 670 1.46 -11.69 -10.37
CA PHE A 670 1.12 -12.55 -11.51
C PHE A 670 2.18 -13.61 -11.80
N LEU A 671 3.47 -13.21 -11.78
CA LEU A 671 4.60 -14.11 -12.01
C LEU A 671 5.37 -14.45 -10.74
N THR A 672 4.68 -14.40 -9.59
CA THR A 672 5.07 -15.02 -8.30
C THR A 672 6.41 -14.63 -7.70
N TYR A 673 7.09 -13.59 -8.20
CA TYR A 673 8.34 -13.09 -7.63
C TYR A 673 8.15 -12.06 -6.50
N HIS A 674 6.92 -11.67 -6.20
CA HIS A 674 6.58 -10.93 -4.98
C HIS A 674 6.94 -11.76 -3.73
N GLN A 675 7.71 -11.17 -2.82
CA GLN A 675 8.29 -11.81 -1.63
C GLN A 675 9.17 -13.02 -1.93
N ASN A 676 9.71 -13.12 -3.15
CA ASN A 676 10.72 -14.12 -3.47
C ASN A 676 11.98 -13.86 -2.64
N LYS A 677 12.54 -14.89 -2.01
CA LYS A 677 13.66 -14.76 -1.05
C LYS A 677 14.88 -15.51 -1.55
N ALA A 678 16.06 -14.98 -1.26
CA ALA A 678 17.31 -15.70 -1.48
C ALA A 678 17.35 -17.01 -0.69
N TYR A 679 18.04 -18.01 -1.25
CA TYR A 679 18.23 -19.30 -0.59
C TYR A 679 18.86 -19.16 0.81
N ALA A 680 19.81 -18.23 0.96
CA ALA A 680 20.47 -17.97 2.24
C ALA A 680 19.47 -17.61 3.36
N GLU A 681 18.38 -16.93 3.00
CA GLU A 681 17.32 -16.45 3.90
C GLU A 681 16.25 -17.52 4.16
N SER A 682 15.70 -18.14 3.10
CA SER A 682 14.52 -19.02 3.21
C SER A 682 14.85 -20.52 3.26
N LYS A 683 16.07 -20.91 2.88
CA LYS A 683 16.49 -22.29 2.57
C LYS A 683 15.66 -22.95 1.44
N LYS A 684 15.00 -22.14 0.62
CA LYS A 684 14.29 -22.57 -0.60
C LYS A 684 14.90 -21.86 -1.80
N PHE A 685 14.98 -22.55 -2.94
CA PHE A 685 15.43 -21.91 -4.17
C PHE A 685 14.46 -20.79 -4.58
N PRO A 686 14.97 -19.66 -5.10
CA PRO A 686 14.11 -18.58 -5.58
C PRO A 686 13.16 -19.05 -6.68
N ASP A 687 11.97 -18.46 -6.74
CA ASP A 687 11.00 -18.71 -7.80
C ASP A 687 11.56 -18.26 -9.17
N GLU A 688 11.52 -19.17 -10.15
CA GLU A 688 12.07 -19.00 -11.50
C GLU A 688 11.08 -18.41 -12.51
N ASN A 689 9.78 -18.35 -12.18
CA ASN A 689 8.70 -18.06 -13.12
C ASN A 689 8.95 -16.75 -13.88
N TYR A 690 9.18 -15.64 -13.17
CA TYR A 690 9.47 -14.36 -13.83
C TYR A 690 10.76 -14.38 -14.67
N ALA A 691 11.81 -15.05 -14.20
CA ALA A 691 13.06 -15.15 -14.94
C ALA A 691 12.89 -15.89 -16.27
N ARG A 692 12.08 -16.96 -16.26
CA ARG A 692 11.76 -17.74 -17.46
C ARG A 692 10.86 -16.97 -18.40
N GLU A 693 9.72 -16.49 -17.92
CA GLU A 693 8.69 -15.88 -18.78
C GLU A 693 9.15 -14.55 -19.39
N ILE A 694 9.96 -13.77 -18.66
CA ILE A 694 10.46 -12.49 -19.20
C ILE A 694 11.38 -12.70 -20.40
N MET A 695 12.17 -13.78 -20.42
CA MET A 695 13.01 -14.15 -21.56
C MET A 695 12.20 -14.84 -22.65
N GLN A 696 11.40 -15.84 -22.27
CA GLN A 696 10.72 -16.74 -23.20
C GLN A 696 9.53 -16.12 -23.91
N LEU A 697 8.60 -15.52 -23.16
CA LEU A 697 7.32 -15.04 -23.69
C LEU A 697 7.34 -13.55 -24.01
N PHE A 698 8.10 -12.77 -23.24
CA PHE A 698 8.00 -11.32 -23.26
C PHE A 698 9.18 -10.61 -23.92
N SER A 699 10.25 -11.29 -24.32
CA SER A 699 11.35 -10.58 -24.98
C SER A 699 12.03 -11.38 -26.09
N ILE A 700 13.02 -12.19 -25.73
CA ILE A 700 14.02 -12.72 -26.65
C ILE A 700 13.66 -14.08 -27.24
N GLY A 701 12.66 -14.77 -26.68
CA GLY A 701 12.16 -16.04 -27.19
C GLY A 701 13.08 -17.22 -26.91
N LEU A 702 12.66 -18.40 -27.36
CA LEU A 702 13.37 -19.67 -27.15
C LEU A 702 14.65 -19.80 -27.99
N TRP A 703 14.65 -19.21 -29.18
CA TRP A 703 15.68 -19.42 -30.20
C TRP A 703 16.31 -18.11 -30.62
N GLN A 704 17.62 -18.13 -30.84
CA GLN A 704 18.33 -16.97 -31.38
C GLN A 704 17.87 -16.73 -32.81
N LEU A 705 17.48 -15.50 -33.14
CA LEU A 705 17.01 -15.10 -34.46
C LEU A 705 18.01 -14.18 -35.16
N GLY A 706 18.12 -14.34 -36.47
CA GLY A 706 18.76 -13.34 -37.34
C GLY A 706 17.91 -12.09 -37.50
N ASP A 707 18.48 -11.05 -38.13
CA ASP A 707 17.78 -9.80 -38.41
C ASP A 707 16.57 -9.98 -39.37
N ASP A 708 16.54 -11.11 -40.08
CA ASP A 708 15.43 -11.54 -40.94
C ASP A 708 14.34 -12.34 -40.20
N GLY A 709 14.54 -12.59 -38.90
CA GLY A 709 13.62 -13.34 -38.03
C GLY A 709 13.73 -14.86 -38.17
N LEU A 710 14.69 -15.38 -38.94
CA LEU A 710 14.92 -16.83 -39.03
C LEU A 710 15.81 -17.32 -37.89
N PRO A 711 15.56 -18.52 -37.33
CA PRO A 711 16.42 -19.07 -36.29
C PRO A 711 17.84 -19.37 -36.79
N TYR A 712 18.84 -19.07 -35.97
CA TYR A 712 20.17 -19.60 -36.17
C TYR A 712 20.22 -21.10 -35.88
N THR A 713 20.98 -21.85 -36.67
CA THR A 713 21.21 -23.28 -36.48
C THR A 713 22.66 -23.58 -36.14
N ASP A 714 22.89 -24.63 -35.36
CA ASP A 714 24.23 -25.19 -35.16
C ASP A 714 24.72 -26.00 -36.39
N ALA A 715 25.88 -26.65 -36.26
CA ALA A 715 26.46 -27.47 -37.32
C ALA A 715 25.67 -28.75 -37.65
N LEU A 716 24.71 -29.14 -36.79
CA LEU A 716 23.82 -30.29 -36.97
C LEU A 716 22.46 -29.89 -37.55
N GLY A 717 22.21 -28.58 -37.73
CA GLY A 717 20.96 -28.05 -38.23
C GLY A 717 19.90 -27.82 -37.13
N GLU A 718 20.26 -27.96 -35.86
CA GLU A 718 19.37 -27.73 -34.72
C GLU A 718 19.37 -26.24 -34.35
N PHE A 719 18.23 -25.71 -33.89
CA PHE A 719 18.11 -24.29 -33.53
C PHE A 719 18.94 -23.97 -32.28
N LEU A 720 19.64 -22.83 -32.31
CA LEU A 720 20.43 -22.36 -31.19
C LEU A 720 19.52 -21.74 -30.11
N PRO A 721 19.52 -22.27 -28.88
CA PRO A 721 18.72 -21.71 -27.80
C PRO A 721 19.25 -20.35 -27.35
N THR A 722 18.34 -19.47 -26.93
CA THR A 722 18.68 -18.14 -26.43
C THR A 722 19.23 -18.16 -25.01
N TYR A 723 18.84 -19.16 -24.21
CA TYR A 723 19.25 -19.34 -22.83
C TYR A 723 19.15 -20.83 -22.45
N ASP A 724 19.81 -21.21 -21.36
CA ASP A 724 19.71 -22.53 -20.75
C ASP A 724 19.11 -22.47 -19.33
N ASN A 725 19.14 -23.61 -18.64
CA ASN A 725 18.60 -23.71 -17.28
C ASN A 725 19.45 -22.95 -16.25
N ASP A 726 20.76 -22.87 -16.44
CA ASP A 726 21.67 -22.14 -15.54
C ASP A 726 21.39 -20.63 -15.60
N ASN A 727 21.05 -20.11 -16.79
CA ASN A 727 20.56 -18.74 -16.93
C ASN A 727 19.28 -18.51 -16.12
N ILE A 728 18.30 -19.42 -16.20
CA ILE A 728 17.01 -19.28 -15.50
C ILE A 728 17.21 -19.28 -13.98
N GLU A 729 17.93 -20.26 -13.44
CA GLU A 729 18.20 -20.37 -12.01
C GLU A 729 18.97 -19.14 -11.49
N THR A 730 19.93 -18.66 -12.27
CA THR A 730 20.72 -17.48 -11.89
C THR A 730 19.92 -16.18 -11.99
N PHE A 731 19.07 -16.04 -13.00
CA PHE A 731 18.22 -14.86 -13.16
C PHE A 731 17.09 -14.84 -12.12
N ALA A 732 16.59 -16.01 -11.68
CA ALA A 732 15.63 -16.10 -10.57
C ALA A 732 16.19 -15.41 -9.31
N ARG A 733 17.50 -15.56 -9.06
CA ARG A 733 18.19 -14.87 -7.95
C ARG A 733 18.18 -13.35 -8.13
N VAL A 734 18.09 -12.80 -9.35
CA VAL A 734 17.98 -11.35 -9.61
C VAL A 734 16.67 -10.77 -9.08
N TRP A 735 15.59 -11.56 -9.02
CA TRP A 735 14.25 -11.09 -8.65
C TRP A 735 13.89 -11.33 -7.17
N THR A 736 14.87 -11.68 -6.35
CA THR A 736 14.70 -11.82 -4.90
C THR A 736 14.62 -10.47 -4.20
N GLY A 737 13.83 -10.40 -3.13
CA GLY A 737 13.69 -9.25 -2.24
C GLY A 737 12.62 -8.24 -2.63
N PHE A 738 11.91 -8.42 -3.73
CA PHE A 738 10.80 -7.54 -4.09
C PHE A 738 9.62 -7.70 -3.13
N ASP A 739 9.14 -6.60 -2.58
CA ASP A 739 7.98 -6.56 -1.69
C ASP A 739 7.14 -5.31 -1.97
N ARG A 740 5.86 -5.35 -1.63
CA ARG A 740 4.96 -4.21 -1.85
C ARG A 740 5.35 -3.04 -0.94
N GLN A 741 5.06 -1.82 -1.40
CA GLN A 741 5.07 -0.68 -0.50
C GLN A 741 3.95 -0.86 0.54
N PRO A 742 4.09 -0.28 1.74
CA PRO A 742 2.95 -0.11 2.63
C PRO A 742 1.80 0.62 1.92
N MET A 743 0.57 0.36 2.37
CA MET A 743 -0.58 1.13 1.92
C MET A 743 -0.44 2.59 2.36
N ARG A 744 -0.97 3.50 1.55
CA ARG A 744 -1.02 4.94 1.84
C ARG A 744 -2.39 5.49 1.49
N SER A 745 -2.67 6.71 1.94
CA SER A 745 -3.89 7.40 1.59
C SER A 745 -3.90 7.91 0.14
N ASN A 746 -5.07 8.40 -0.27
CA ASN A 746 -5.37 8.97 -1.60
C ASN A 746 -5.41 7.97 -2.76
N ILE A 747 -5.52 6.66 -2.50
CA ILE A 747 -5.64 5.60 -3.51
C ILE A 747 -6.73 4.61 -3.16
N GLU A 748 -7.32 3.95 -4.15
CA GLU A 748 -8.39 2.96 -3.99
C GLU A 748 -8.04 1.90 -2.92
N ALA A 749 -8.86 1.81 -1.87
CA ALA A 749 -8.62 0.98 -0.70
C ALA A 749 -9.88 0.22 -0.27
N GLU A 750 -9.81 -1.12 -0.26
CA GLU A 750 -10.91 -1.94 0.24
C GLU A 750 -10.92 -2.02 1.77
N TYR A 751 -9.81 -2.41 2.39
CA TYR A 751 -9.70 -2.65 3.83
C TYR A 751 -8.77 -1.64 4.52
N ASP A 752 -8.79 -0.40 4.03
CA ASP A 752 -7.89 0.66 4.49
C ASP A 752 -6.41 0.24 4.42
N ILE A 753 -5.61 0.47 5.47
CA ILE A 753 -4.19 0.10 5.54
C ILE A 753 -3.90 -1.40 5.34
N ARG A 754 -4.91 -2.28 5.51
CA ARG A 754 -4.75 -3.72 5.23
C ARG A 754 -4.88 -4.03 3.74
N THR A 755 -5.35 -3.09 2.93
CA THR A 755 -5.35 -3.23 1.47
C THR A 755 -3.91 -3.28 0.99
N PRO A 756 -3.51 -4.29 0.21
CA PRO A 756 -2.20 -4.29 -0.40
C PRO A 756 -2.07 -3.18 -1.43
N ASN A 757 -0.95 -2.48 -1.41
CA ASN A 757 -0.64 -1.45 -2.38
C ASN A 757 -0.24 -2.08 -3.73
N TYR A 758 -1.15 -1.98 -4.71
CA TYR A 758 -0.94 -2.46 -6.08
C TYR A 758 -0.63 -1.34 -7.08
N ILE A 759 -0.42 -0.12 -6.60
CA ILE A 759 -0.23 1.07 -7.43
C ILE A 759 1.23 1.49 -7.44
N ASP A 760 1.85 1.56 -6.26
CA ASP A 760 3.21 2.09 -6.16
C ASP A 760 4.26 1.01 -6.49
N PRO A 761 5.40 1.40 -7.11
CA PRO A 761 6.48 0.46 -7.41
C PRO A 761 6.99 -0.27 -6.16
N MET A 762 7.13 -1.60 -6.27
CA MET A 762 7.64 -2.46 -5.21
C MET A 762 9.00 -1.99 -4.68
N LYS A 763 9.23 -2.17 -3.38
CA LYS A 763 10.52 -1.94 -2.73
C LYS A 763 11.36 -3.20 -2.77
N ILE A 764 12.68 -3.05 -2.59
CA ILE A 764 13.59 -4.16 -2.34
C ILE A 764 13.87 -4.25 -0.84
N ASN A 765 13.55 -5.40 -0.24
CA ASN A 765 14.01 -5.77 1.08
C ASN A 765 15.45 -6.32 0.97
N PRO A 766 16.47 -5.60 1.49
CA PRO A 766 17.87 -6.00 1.35
C PRO A 766 18.23 -7.26 2.16
N HIS A 767 17.39 -7.68 3.10
CA HIS A 767 17.59 -8.91 3.87
C HIS A 767 17.25 -10.15 3.02
N TRP A 768 16.24 -10.04 2.16
CA TRP A 768 15.77 -11.12 1.29
C TRP A 768 16.50 -11.17 -0.05
N ARG A 769 17.29 -10.14 -0.36
CA ARG A 769 18.01 -9.98 -1.62
C ARG A 769 19.24 -10.90 -1.69
N ASP A 770 19.35 -11.66 -2.78
CA ASP A 770 20.56 -12.42 -3.09
C ASP A 770 21.71 -11.48 -3.46
N ARG A 771 22.89 -11.69 -2.85
CA ARG A 771 24.07 -10.83 -3.00
C ARG A 771 25.23 -11.45 -3.76
N ASN A 772 25.18 -12.74 -4.08
CA ASN A 772 26.29 -13.41 -4.77
C ASN A 772 26.27 -13.03 -6.27
N PRO A 773 27.37 -13.21 -7.01
CA PRO A 773 27.40 -12.93 -8.45
C PRO A 773 26.28 -13.65 -9.22
N LYS A 774 25.84 -13.03 -10.32
CA LYS A 774 24.86 -13.58 -11.28
C LYS A 774 25.51 -13.56 -12.65
N ILE A 775 25.45 -14.66 -13.39
CA ILE A 775 25.90 -14.70 -14.79
C ILE A 775 25.05 -13.74 -15.64
N ASP A 776 25.60 -13.26 -16.75
CA ASP A 776 24.82 -12.60 -17.79
C ASP A 776 24.17 -13.63 -18.74
N LEU A 777 23.59 -13.18 -19.86
CA LEU A 777 22.99 -14.08 -20.86
C LEU A 777 24.06 -14.82 -21.69
N TYR A 778 25.32 -14.41 -21.59
CA TYR A 778 26.45 -14.94 -22.33
C TYR A 778 27.38 -15.67 -21.34
N THR A 779 28.68 -15.40 -21.38
CA THR A 779 29.67 -16.09 -20.56
C THR A 779 30.23 -15.25 -19.41
N GLY A 780 29.63 -14.08 -19.13
CA GLY A 780 30.09 -13.13 -18.11
C GLY A 780 29.22 -13.10 -16.86
N TYR A 781 29.45 -12.11 -16.01
CA TYR A 781 28.62 -11.77 -14.86
C TYR A 781 27.94 -10.41 -15.06
N VAL A 782 26.74 -10.27 -14.50
CA VAL A 782 26.03 -8.99 -14.44
C VAL A 782 26.88 -7.96 -13.70
N GLY A 783 27.34 -6.95 -14.43
CA GLY A 783 28.22 -5.91 -13.92
C GLY A 783 29.64 -5.95 -14.50
N ASP A 784 30.00 -7.01 -15.21
CA ASP A 784 31.24 -7.08 -15.97
C ASP A 784 31.26 -5.93 -17.00
N GLY A 785 32.34 -5.14 -16.99
CA GLY A 785 32.47 -3.92 -17.79
C GLY A 785 32.16 -2.61 -17.05
N TYR A 786 31.67 -2.66 -15.80
CA TYR A 786 31.71 -1.49 -14.91
C TYR A 786 33.06 -1.41 -14.19
N PRO A 787 33.63 -0.21 -14.00
CA PRO A 787 34.89 -0.06 -13.30
C PRO A 787 34.78 -0.60 -11.87
N LEU A 788 35.77 -1.37 -11.46
CA LEU A 788 35.91 -1.86 -10.09
C LEU A 788 36.11 -0.66 -9.15
N CYS A 789 35.76 -0.84 -7.87
CA CYS A 789 35.88 0.25 -6.89
C CYS A 789 37.31 0.83 -6.83
N HIS A 790 38.34 -0.01 -7.00
CA HIS A 790 39.74 0.44 -7.02
C HIS A 790 40.16 1.13 -8.33
N GLU A 791 39.39 0.95 -9.41
CA GLU A 791 39.59 1.63 -10.70
C GLU A 791 38.90 3.00 -10.74
N THR A 792 38.08 3.32 -9.74
CA THR A 792 37.47 4.65 -9.64
C THR A 792 38.51 5.72 -9.31
N PRO A 793 38.45 6.90 -9.95
CA PRO A 793 39.39 7.98 -9.65
C PRO A 793 39.30 8.41 -8.19
N ALA A 794 40.41 8.85 -7.60
CA ALA A 794 40.42 9.36 -6.23
C ALA A 794 39.36 10.47 -6.01
N LEU A 795 38.68 10.38 -4.87
CA LEU A 795 37.60 11.28 -4.41
C LEU A 795 36.51 11.48 -5.47
N PRO A 796 35.89 10.40 -6.00
CA PRO A 796 34.97 10.51 -7.14
C PRO A 796 33.72 11.34 -6.81
N PHE A 797 33.35 11.44 -5.53
CA PHE A 797 32.23 12.25 -5.03
C PHE A 797 32.48 13.77 -5.11
N LEU A 798 33.72 14.23 -5.27
CA LEU A 798 34.04 15.66 -5.44
C LEU A 798 34.22 16.07 -6.91
N ARG A 799 34.07 15.15 -7.86
CA ARG A 799 34.32 15.44 -9.27
C ARG A 799 33.10 15.98 -9.99
N ALA A 800 33.34 16.73 -11.07
CA ALA A 800 32.29 17.15 -11.99
C ALA A 800 31.49 15.92 -12.47
N GLY A 801 30.16 16.02 -12.44
CA GLY A 801 29.23 14.94 -12.74
C GLY A 801 28.85 14.07 -11.54
N ALA A 802 29.51 14.22 -10.37
CA ALA A 802 29.05 13.58 -9.14
C ALA A 802 27.64 14.05 -8.80
N ARG A 803 26.76 13.09 -8.47
CA ARG A 803 25.35 13.33 -8.20
C ARG A 803 25.04 13.00 -6.76
N PHE A 804 24.45 13.97 -6.06
CA PHE A 804 23.93 13.83 -4.72
C PHE A 804 22.42 13.95 -4.78
N GLU A 805 21.76 13.16 -3.96
CA GLU A 805 20.32 13.23 -3.82
C GLU A 805 19.98 13.34 -2.36
N TYR A 806 19.06 14.26 -2.06
CA TYR A 806 18.54 14.41 -0.71
C TYR A 806 17.72 13.18 -0.34
N THR A 807 18.03 12.56 0.80
CA THR A 807 17.34 11.34 1.28
C THR A 807 16.47 11.59 2.50
N GLY A 808 16.50 12.81 3.07
CA GLY A 808 15.82 13.18 4.31
C GLY A 808 16.82 13.42 5.46
N SER A 809 16.30 13.59 6.67
CA SER A 809 17.08 13.60 7.92
C SER A 809 17.62 12.21 8.31
N THR A 810 17.13 11.16 7.67
CA THR A 810 17.62 9.78 7.76
C THR A 810 17.82 9.18 6.37
N SER A 811 18.81 8.29 6.22
CA SER A 811 19.07 7.58 4.96
C SER A 811 17.89 6.68 4.57
N ILE A 812 17.52 6.69 3.29
CA ILE A 812 16.50 5.77 2.75
C ILE A 812 16.93 4.29 2.84
N GLU A 813 18.23 4.05 2.99
CA GLU A 813 18.85 2.75 3.19
C GLU A 813 18.75 2.27 4.66
N GLY A 814 18.17 3.09 5.55
CA GLY A 814 17.79 2.78 6.92
C GLY A 814 18.84 3.14 7.98
N LYS A 815 18.41 3.18 9.25
CA LYS A 815 19.25 3.58 10.41
C LYS A 815 20.59 2.86 10.49
N ARG A 816 20.68 1.61 10.03
CA ARG A 816 21.94 0.84 10.03
C ARG A 816 23.01 1.45 9.11
N ILE A 817 22.63 2.17 8.06
CA ILE A 817 23.58 2.93 7.22
C ILE A 817 23.93 4.26 7.90
N ASP A 818 22.97 4.90 8.57
CA ASP A 818 23.18 6.13 9.34
C ASP A 818 24.07 5.95 10.59
N GLU A 819 23.98 4.77 11.23
CA GLU A 819 24.68 4.38 12.46
C GLU A 819 26.06 3.76 12.20
N ARG A 820 26.40 3.42 10.94
CA ARG A 820 27.70 2.80 10.61
C ARG A 820 28.81 3.84 10.48
N THR A 821 29.43 4.16 11.61
CA THR A 821 30.81 4.64 11.65
C THR A 821 31.74 3.47 11.93
N GLY A 822 32.72 3.20 11.08
CA GLY A 822 33.88 2.43 11.52
C GLY A 822 33.91 0.88 11.37
N VAL A 823 33.27 0.23 10.39
CA VAL A 823 33.41 -1.22 10.11
C VAL A 823 34.58 -1.58 9.18
N PRO A 824 35.58 -2.37 9.60
CA PRO A 824 36.72 -2.72 8.73
C PRO A 824 36.32 -3.47 7.45
N ASP A 825 37.10 -3.33 6.38
CA ASP A 825 36.79 -3.78 5.02
C ASP A 825 36.68 -5.31 4.87
N GLU A 826 37.39 -6.06 5.72
CA GLU A 826 37.45 -7.52 5.65
C GLU A 826 37.40 -8.12 7.06
N VAL A 827 36.33 -8.88 7.38
CA VAL A 827 36.12 -9.49 8.70
C VAL A 827 36.28 -10.99 8.59
N PHE A 828 37.16 -11.56 9.42
CA PHE A 828 37.38 -13.00 9.56
C PHE A 828 36.89 -13.44 10.90
N LYS A 829 35.95 -14.38 10.92
CA LYS A 829 35.43 -14.87 12.19
C LYS A 829 36.45 -15.79 12.86
N ALA A 830 36.32 -15.95 14.16
CA ALA A 830 37.15 -16.91 14.88
C ALA A 830 36.97 -18.33 14.34
N GLU A 831 35.76 -18.69 13.89
CA GLU A 831 35.52 -19.99 13.24
C GLU A 831 36.17 -20.16 11.86
N ASP A 832 36.61 -19.07 11.22
CA ASP A 832 37.31 -19.11 9.93
C ASP A 832 38.84 -19.27 10.11
N ALA A 833 39.32 -19.43 11.35
CA ALA A 833 40.72 -19.68 11.63
C ALA A 833 41.19 -21.01 11.02
N VAL A 834 42.36 -20.99 10.39
CA VAL A 834 42.96 -22.19 9.77
C VAL A 834 43.59 -23.12 10.80
N SER A 835 43.98 -22.59 11.97
CA SER A 835 44.49 -23.40 13.08
C SER A 835 44.35 -22.68 14.43
N PHE A 836 44.31 -23.45 15.51
CA PHE A 836 44.31 -22.97 16.89
C PHE A 836 44.79 -24.08 17.84
N SER A 837 45.17 -23.74 19.08
CA SER A 837 45.68 -24.71 20.07
C SER A 837 44.70 -25.85 20.38
N SER A 838 45.23 -27.06 20.56
CA SER A 838 44.44 -28.24 20.92
C SER A 838 43.82 -28.10 22.31
N GLY A 839 42.50 -28.34 22.44
CA GLY A 839 41.78 -28.25 23.72
C GLY A 839 40.97 -26.95 23.93
N LEU A 840 41.05 -26.01 22.98
CA LEU A 840 40.17 -24.86 22.89
C LEU A 840 38.81 -25.24 22.27
N SER A 841 37.76 -24.48 22.58
CA SER A 841 36.42 -24.75 22.07
C SER A 841 35.70 -23.47 21.65
N PHE A 842 34.87 -23.60 20.62
CA PHE A 842 33.95 -22.56 20.17
C PHE A 842 32.67 -22.58 21.01
N THR A 843 32.25 -21.43 21.51
CA THR A 843 31.00 -21.25 22.27
C THR A 843 30.05 -20.27 21.59
N GLY A 844 28.73 -20.38 21.84
CA GLY A 844 27.69 -19.53 21.23
C GLY A 844 26.94 -20.15 20.03
N SER A 845 25.87 -19.50 19.57
CA SER A 845 25.07 -19.88 18.39
C SER A 845 25.50 -19.10 17.13
N GLN A 846 25.31 -19.72 15.96
CA GLN A 846 25.53 -19.06 14.66
C GLN A 846 24.63 -17.82 14.51
N PRO A 847 25.11 -16.70 13.93
CA PRO A 847 26.39 -16.52 13.22
C PRO A 847 27.55 -15.97 14.07
N ALA A 848 27.48 -16.04 15.41
CA ALA A 848 28.40 -15.36 16.34
C ALA A 848 29.11 -16.33 17.31
N ARG A 849 29.71 -17.41 16.78
CA ARG A 849 30.53 -18.31 17.60
C ARG A 849 31.86 -17.61 17.94
N ARG A 850 32.45 -17.95 19.09
CA ARG A 850 33.72 -17.36 19.56
C ARG A 850 34.65 -18.42 20.12
N LEU A 851 35.96 -18.25 19.91
CA LEU A 851 36.98 -19.12 20.48
C LEU A 851 37.40 -18.60 21.86
N VAL A 852 37.42 -19.48 22.86
CA VAL A 852 37.82 -19.15 24.23
C VAL A 852 39.28 -19.55 24.45
N LEU A 853 40.19 -18.57 24.57
CA LEU A 853 41.58 -18.75 24.99
C LEU A 853 41.61 -18.85 26.52
N LYS A 854 42.11 -19.98 27.05
CA LYS A 854 41.91 -20.40 28.46
C LYS A 854 42.96 -19.88 29.44
N ASN A 855 43.80 -18.92 29.05
CA ASN A 855 44.92 -18.37 29.82
C ASN A 855 46.16 -19.28 29.92
N ASP A 856 46.27 -20.31 29.10
CA ASP A 856 47.51 -21.09 29.01
C ASP A 856 48.52 -20.33 28.12
N VAL A 857 49.70 -20.04 28.68
CA VAL A 857 50.77 -19.33 27.95
C VAL A 857 51.12 -20.13 26.70
N GLY A 858 51.04 -19.49 25.53
CA GLY A 858 51.28 -20.12 24.24
C GLY A 858 50.02 -20.60 23.50
N ASP A 859 48.82 -20.48 24.08
CA ASP A 859 47.57 -20.73 23.35
C ASP A 859 47.42 -19.79 22.16
N TYR A 860 47.12 -20.29 20.96
CA TYR A 860 47.03 -19.46 19.76
C TYR A 860 45.79 -19.71 18.91
N ILE A 861 45.48 -18.72 18.08
CA ILE A 861 44.54 -18.78 16.95
C ILE A 861 45.18 -18.11 15.73
N GLU A 862 45.02 -18.71 14.55
CA GLU A 862 45.66 -18.27 13.32
C GLU A 862 44.72 -18.27 12.11
N TRP A 863 44.81 -17.21 11.31
CA TRP A 863 44.11 -17.04 10.03
C TRP A 863 45.11 -16.97 8.88
N GLN A 864 44.61 -17.20 7.66
CA GLN A 864 45.36 -16.99 6.41
C GLN A 864 44.70 -15.95 5.54
N LEU A 865 45.52 -15.13 4.90
CA LEU A 865 45.09 -13.96 4.15
C LEU A 865 45.86 -13.83 2.85
N ASP A 866 45.20 -14.04 1.71
CA ASP A 866 45.84 -13.93 0.39
C ASP A 866 45.79 -12.48 -0.12
N ARG A 867 46.93 -11.99 -0.65
CA ARG A 867 47.10 -10.62 -1.13
C ARG A 867 47.75 -10.58 -2.50
N ALA A 868 47.14 -9.87 -3.44
CA ALA A 868 47.67 -9.75 -4.80
C ALA A 868 48.97 -8.92 -4.87
N GLN A 869 49.18 -8.00 -3.92
CA GLN A 869 50.32 -7.10 -3.86
C GLN A 869 50.68 -6.78 -2.41
N GLN A 870 51.86 -6.19 -2.19
CA GLN A 870 52.29 -5.77 -0.87
C GLN A 870 51.41 -4.61 -0.39
N GLU A 871 50.94 -4.68 0.86
CA GLU A 871 50.12 -3.62 1.46
C GLU A 871 50.31 -3.53 2.97
N THR A 872 50.15 -2.34 3.53
CA THR A 872 50.08 -2.12 4.97
C THR A 872 48.61 -1.96 5.36
N VAL A 873 48.12 -2.84 6.23
CA VAL A 873 46.73 -2.83 6.71
C VAL A 873 46.67 -2.64 8.22
N ARG A 874 45.55 -2.14 8.74
CA ARG A 874 45.28 -2.12 10.18
C ARG A 874 44.61 -3.42 10.59
N PHE A 875 45.26 -4.15 11.49
CA PHE A 875 44.67 -5.26 12.22
C PHE A 875 43.74 -4.74 13.32
N THR A 876 42.54 -5.31 13.41
CA THR A 876 41.58 -5.08 14.49
C THR A 876 41.09 -6.41 15.01
N ALA A 877 41.07 -6.61 16.32
CA ALA A 877 40.47 -7.78 16.95
C ALA A 877 39.20 -7.39 17.71
N TYR A 878 38.13 -8.15 17.52
CA TYR A 878 36.91 -8.04 18.31
C TYR A 878 36.85 -9.19 19.30
N TYR A 879 36.89 -8.80 20.57
CA TYR A 879 37.15 -9.70 21.66
C TYR A 879 36.27 -9.39 22.85
N TYR A 880 36.34 -10.29 23.82
CA TYR A 880 35.68 -10.14 25.08
C TYR A 880 36.53 -10.69 26.23
N ASN A 881 36.73 -9.85 27.26
CA ASN A 881 37.56 -10.17 28.42
C ASN A 881 36.74 -10.00 29.72
N ARG A 882 36.25 -11.13 30.28
CA ARG A 882 35.41 -11.19 31.49
C ARG A 882 36.17 -11.22 32.82
N ASN A 883 37.50 -11.30 32.79
CA ASN A 883 38.25 -11.89 33.92
C ASN A 883 38.73 -10.88 34.97
N GLY A 884 38.23 -9.64 34.94
CA GLY A 884 38.58 -8.60 35.92
C GLY A 884 40.04 -8.11 35.88
N ARG A 885 40.86 -8.63 34.95
CA ARG A 885 42.25 -8.26 34.66
C ARG A 885 42.48 -8.15 33.16
N ASP A 886 43.45 -7.35 32.75
CA ASP A 886 43.82 -7.22 31.34
C ASP A 886 44.43 -8.53 30.83
N ALA A 887 44.35 -8.77 29.53
CA ALA A 887 45.00 -9.89 28.85
C ALA A 887 46.05 -9.36 27.87
N HIS A 888 47.11 -10.11 27.63
CA HIS A 888 48.19 -9.74 26.71
C HIS A 888 48.39 -10.84 25.68
N MET A 889 48.51 -10.44 24.42
CA MET A 889 48.73 -11.37 23.31
C MET A 889 49.91 -10.90 22.46
N GLN A 890 50.61 -11.85 21.86
CA GLN A 890 51.60 -11.60 20.82
C GLN A 890 50.92 -11.70 19.45
N LEU A 891 51.06 -10.67 18.61
CA LEU A 891 50.61 -10.68 17.22
C LEU A 891 51.79 -11.02 16.30
N GLN A 892 51.63 -12.07 15.51
CA GLN A 892 52.62 -12.51 14.52
C GLN A 892 52.03 -12.47 13.11
N VAL A 893 52.85 -12.01 12.15
CA VAL A 893 52.53 -12.03 10.72
C VAL A 893 53.63 -12.80 10.01
N ASN A 894 53.27 -13.85 9.27
CA ASN A 894 54.22 -14.74 8.59
C ASN A 894 55.29 -15.31 9.53
N GLY A 895 54.91 -15.60 10.77
CA GLY A 895 55.80 -16.10 11.83
C GLY A 895 56.72 -15.04 12.46
N GLN A 896 56.70 -13.79 11.99
CA GLN A 896 57.44 -12.69 12.61
C GLN A 896 56.55 -11.94 13.62
N THR A 897 57.09 -11.66 14.80
CA THR A 897 56.38 -10.88 15.82
C THR A 897 56.28 -9.41 15.40
N VAL A 898 55.06 -8.94 15.21
CA VAL A 898 54.75 -7.54 14.88
C VAL A 898 54.42 -6.73 16.14
N GLU A 899 53.72 -7.34 17.09
CA GLU A 899 53.49 -6.77 18.42
C GLU A 899 53.70 -7.84 19.49
N SER A 900 54.48 -7.52 20.51
CA SER A 900 54.94 -8.45 21.55
C SER A 900 54.12 -8.43 22.83
N GLY A 901 53.21 -7.47 23.00
CA GLY A 901 52.38 -7.32 24.19
C GLY A 901 51.09 -6.56 23.92
N LEU A 902 50.34 -7.00 22.91
CA LEU A 902 49.06 -6.39 22.53
C LEU A 902 48.09 -6.49 23.72
N LEU A 903 47.73 -5.34 24.27
CA LEU A 903 46.90 -5.22 25.47
C LEU A 903 45.41 -5.38 25.13
N PHE A 904 44.75 -6.33 25.78
CA PHE A 904 43.31 -6.56 25.74
C PHE A 904 42.70 -6.19 27.09
N GLU A 905 42.26 -4.93 27.19
CA GLU A 905 41.74 -4.35 28.44
C GLU A 905 40.60 -5.16 29.07
N LYS A 906 40.55 -5.13 30.40
CA LYS A 906 39.52 -5.76 31.23
C LYS A 906 38.14 -5.11 31.06
N GLY A 907 37.10 -5.93 31.10
CA GLY A 907 35.71 -5.49 31.17
C GLY A 907 35.38 -4.65 32.42
N LYS A 908 34.72 -3.48 32.27
CA LYS A 908 34.26 -2.63 33.39
C LYS A 908 32.89 -3.03 33.98
N SER A 909 32.10 -3.92 33.33
CA SER A 909 30.85 -4.50 33.86
C SER A 909 30.47 -5.81 33.14
N THR A 910 29.39 -6.48 33.55
CA THR A 910 28.80 -7.65 32.86
C THR A 910 28.24 -7.35 31.46
N SER A 911 28.19 -6.07 31.05
CA SER A 911 27.97 -5.64 29.67
C SER A 911 29.27 -5.10 29.04
N THR A 912 29.77 -5.90 28.10
CA THR A 912 30.54 -5.50 26.91
C THR A 912 31.60 -4.39 27.05
N VAL A 913 32.86 -4.76 27.30
CA VAL A 913 33.98 -3.98 26.73
C VAL A 913 34.30 -4.58 25.37
N MET A 914 33.79 -3.94 24.32
CA MET A 914 34.29 -4.09 22.95
C MET A 914 35.39 -3.05 22.81
N SER A 915 36.61 -3.48 22.58
CA SER A 915 37.71 -2.57 22.28
C SER A 915 38.36 -3.00 20.97
N THR A 916 38.89 -2.04 20.25
CA THR A 916 39.61 -2.23 19.00
C THR A 916 40.98 -1.59 19.16
N LEU A 917 42.05 -2.37 19.13
CA LEU A 917 43.41 -1.84 19.01
C LEU A 917 43.86 -1.93 17.56
N PRO A 918 44.05 -0.79 16.87
CA PRO A 918 44.60 -0.81 15.53
C PRO A 918 46.12 -1.03 15.61
N VAL A 919 46.60 -2.14 15.04
CA VAL A 919 48.03 -2.36 14.80
C VAL A 919 48.28 -2.33 13.30
N ALA A 920 49.17 -1.49 12.82
CA ALA A 920 49.59 -1.52 11.43
C ALA A 920 50.45 -2.77 11.20
N ILE A 921 50.09 -3.56 10.20
CA ILE A 921 50.82 -4.77 9.81
C ILE A 921 51.13 -4.73 8.31
N ASP A 922 52.32 -5.16 7.93
CA ASP A 922 52.73 -5.27 6.53
C ASP A 922 52.44 -6.68 6.01
N LEU A 923 51.72 -6.77 4.91
CA LEU A 923 51.38 -8.01 4.22
C LEU A 923 52.15 -8.11 2.90
N ALA A 924 52.75 -9.27 2.65
CA ALA A 924 53.45 -9.57 1.41
C ALA A 924 52.47 -10.06 0.32
N PRO A 925 52.83 -10.00 -0.98
CA PRO A 925 52.08 -10.68 -2.02
C PRO A 925 52.02 -12.21 -1.75
N GLY A 926 50.85 -12.81 -1.96
CA GLY A 926 50.53 -14.20 -1.65
C GLY A 926 49.85 -14.40 -0.29
N VAL A 927 49.82 -15.64 0.17
CA VAL A 927 49.18 -16.03 1.43
C VAL A 927 50.03 -15.59 2.62
N ASN A 928 49.43 -14.79 3.51
CA ASN A 928 50.02 -14.34 4.76
C ASN A 928 49.37 -15.06 5.96
N SER A 929 50.16 -15.50 6.94
CA SER A 929 49.61 -16.04 8.20
C SER A 929 49.50 -14.96 9.27
N ILE A 930 48.37 -14.89 9.96
CA ILE A 930 48.10 -13.92 11.02
C ILE A 930 47.77 -14.68 12.29
N ARG A 931 48.64 -14.62 13.30
CA ARG A 931 48.52 -15.40 14.52
C ARG A 931 48.46 -14.51 15.76
N LEU A 932 47.49 -14.76 16.62
CA LEU A 932 47.46 -14.25 18.00
C LEU A 932 47.85 -15.37 18.96
N THR A 933 48.85 -15.12 19.80
CA THR A 933 49.36 -16.08 20.80
C THR A 933 49.25 -15.50 22.20
N THR A 934 48.73 -16.27 23.14
CA THR A 934 48.48 -15.88 24.53
C THR A 934 49.79 -15.71 25.29
N ILE A 935 49.99 -14.53 25.86
CA ILE A 935 51.08 -14.26 26.81
C ILE A 935 50.53 -14.45 28.22
N ASP A 936 49.42 -13.78 28.52
CA ASP A 936 48.65 -13.93 29.75
C ASP A 936 47.20 -13.43 29.58
N GLY A 937 46.34 -13.79 30.52
CA GLY A 937 44.93 -13.44 30.56
C GLY A 937 44.05 -14.35 29.69
N PRO A 938 42.87 -14.79 30.16
CA PRO A 938 41.92 -15.48 29.30
C PRO A 938 41.18 -14.47 28.41
N LEU A 939 40.93 -14.84 27.15
CA LEU A 939 40.35 -13.96 26.14
C LEU A 939 39.38 -14.73 25.24
N GLU A 940 38.21 -14.16 24.96
CA GLU A 940 37.26 -14.73 24.01
C GLU A 940 37.32 -13.92 22.70
N ILE A 941 37.72 -14.54 21.60
CA ILE A 941 37.84 -13.87 20.29
C ILE A 941 36.64 -14.26 19.42
N PHE A 942 35.98 -13.25 18.86
CA PHE A 942 34.82 -13.42 17.97
C PHE A 942 35.20 -13.29 16.51
N TRP A 943 35.93 -12.23 16.16
CA TRP A 943 36.42 -11.99 14.82
C TRP A 943 37.63 -11.07 14.84
N ILE A 944 38.45 -11.14 13.80
CA ILE A 944 39.46 -10.14 13.47
C ILE A 944 39.07 -9.45 12.18
N ALA A 945 39.69 -8.32 11.90
CA ALA A 945 39.43 -7.60 10.68
C ALA A 945 40.64 -6.80 10.21
N PHE A 946 40.70 -6.56 8.91
CA PHE A 946 41.80 -5.86 8.25
C PHE A 946 41.27 -4.69 7.41
N GLY A 947 41.96 -3.54 7.44
CA GLY A 947 41.61 -2.39 6.61
C GLY A 947 42.63 -1.25 6.66
N GLY A 948 42.85 -0.57 5.54
CA GLY A 948 43.78 0.57 5.43
C GLY A 948 43.29 1.82 6.16
N GLY A 949 44.19 2.79 6.41
CA GLY A 949 43.87 4.09 7.02
C GLY A 949 42.92 5.02 6.24
N GLY A 950 42.22 4.52 5.23
CA GLY A 950 41.04 5.06 4.57
C GLY A 950 40.36 3.86 3.90
N ALA A 951 39.07 3.58 4.03
CA ALA A 951 37.97 4.50 4.09
C ALA A 951 36.77 3.87 4.76
N LEU A 952 36.42 4.42 5.91
CA LEU A 952 35.22 4.06 6.62
C LEU A 952 34.27 5.22 6.70
N ARG A 953 33.71 5.62 5.55
CA ARG A 953 32.68 6.66 5.52
C ARG A 953 31.61 6.34 4.51
N ALA A 954 30.85 5.28 4.82
CA ALA A 954 29.48 5.21 4.31
C ALA A 954 28.75 6.54 4.58
N ARG A 955 29.13 7.26 5.67
CA ARG A 955 28.69 8.61 6.00
C ARG A 955 29.86 9.52 6.38
N PHE A 956 29.81 10.79 5.99
CA PHE A 956 30.60 11.86 6.58
C PHE A 956 29.83 13.17 6.61
N GLU A 957 30.28 14.11 7.44
CA GLU A 957 29.71 15.45 7.56
C GLU A 957 30.76 16.47 7.09
N PRO A 958 30.55 17.16 5.96
CA PRO A 958 31.46 18.19 5.50
C PRO A 958 31.34 19.44 6.40
N ASP A 959 32.48 20.06 6.68
CA ASP A 959 32.54 21.22 7.58
C ASP A 959 31.81 22.44 6.94
N PRO A 960 30.79 23.01 7.60
CA PRO A 960 29.98 24.09 7.04
C PRO A 960 30.75 25.39 6.77
N SER A 961 31.90 25.58 7.41
CA SER A 961 32.71 26.80 7.28
C SER A 961 33.79 26.69 6.19
N THR A 962 34.26 25.48 5.89
CA THR A 962 35.41 25.28 4.97
C THR A 962 35.12 24.41 3.75
N SER A 963 34.03 23.63 3.77
CA SER A 963 33.71 22.70 2.69
C SER A 963 32.95 23.36 1.54
N GLN A 964 33.53 23.30 0.33
CA GLN A 964 32.78 23.66 -0.88
C GLN A 964 31.70 22.64 -1.22
N LEU A 965 31.86 21.39 -0.78
CA LEU A 965 30.82 20.37 -0.91
C LEU A 965 29.62 20.71 -0.02
N HIS A 966 29.84 21.13 1.24
CA HIS A 966 28.76 21.62 2.11
C HIS A 966 28.00 22.76 1.43
N ALA A 967 28.71 23.79 0.95
CA ALA A 967 28.08 24.93 0.28
C ALA A 967 27.23 24.52 -0.93
N ALA A 968 27.72 23.57 -1.74
CA ALA A 968 27.00 23.05 -2.89
C ALA A 968 25.74 22.26 -2.51
N LEU A 969 25.78 21.49 -1.41
CA LEU A 969 24.66 20.67 -0.95
C LEU A 969 23.63 21.45 -0.11
N CYS A 970 24.09 22.41 0.71
CA CYS A 970 23.25 23.32 1.49
C CYS A 970 22.50 24.31 0.58
N ALA A 971 23.17 24.83 -0.45
CA ALA A 971 22.64 25.74 -1.48
C ALA A 971 21.72 26.86 -0.90
N PRO A 972 22.21 27.72 -0.01
CA PRO A 972 21.38 28.74 0.63
C PRO A 972 20.87 29.76 -0.41
N ALA A 973 19.62 30.23 -0.24
CA ALA A 973 18.99 31.17 -1.18
C ALA A 973 19.68 32.55 -1.22
N SER A 974 20.45 32.87 -0.18
CA SER A 974 21.29 34.07 -0.09
C SER A 974 22.56 33.75 0.71
N PRO A 975 23.69 34.47 0.51
CA PRO A 975 24.91 34.24 1.27
C PRO A 975 24.67 34.36 2.79
N GLY A 976 24.93 33.28 3.54
CA GLY A 976 24.70 33.23 4.98
C GLY A 976 23.23 33.04 5.42
N GLY A 977 22.30 32.82 4.47
CA GLY A 977 20.92 32.42 4.77
C GLY A 977 20.78 30.91 5.03
N PRO A 978 19.58 30.46 5.44
CA PRO A 978 19.32 29.04 5.73
C PRO A 978 19.48 28.16 4.48
N CYS A 979 19.87 26.91 4.71
CA CYS A 979 20.02 25.90 3.66
C CYS A 979 18.68 25.61 2.97
N THR A 980 18.70 25.45 1.65
CA THR A 980 17.50 25.06 0.89
C THR A 980 17.40 23.55 0.67
N PHE A 981 18.53 22.84 0.75
CA PHE A 981 18.67 21.40 0.53
C PHE A 981 18.00 20.91 -0.77
N PRO A 982 18.57 21.19 -1.95
CA PRO A 982 17.99 20.77 -3.22
C PRO A 982 17.80 19.25 -3.27
N SER A 983 16.69 18.80 -3.85
CA SER A 983 16.37 17.36 -3.94
C SER A 983 17.41 16.56 -4.73
N GLN A 984 18.12 17.22 -5.65
CA GLN A 984 19.27 16.70 -6.37
C GLN A 984 20.31 17.80 -6.61
N VAL A 985 21.59 17.45 -6.43
CA VAL A 985 22.73 18.31 -6.77
C VAL A 985 23.66 17.53 -7.68
N VAL A 986 24.01 18.10 -8.83
CA VAL A 986 25.04 17.56 -9.72
C VAL A 986 26.20 18.56 -9.74
N LEU A 987 27.39 18.13 -9.35
CA LEU A 987 28.56 18.99 -9.36
C LEU A 987 28.92 19.33 -10.81
N THR A 988 29.03 20.62 -11.12
CA THR A 988 29.41 21.08 -12.47
C THR A 988 30.93 21.16 -12.67
N GLN A 989 31.68 21.13 -11.58
CA GLN A 989 33.15 21.21 -11.55
C GLN A 989 33.72 20.33 -10.44
N ASN A 990 35.03 20.07 -10.50
CA ASN A 990 35.72 19.39 -9.41
C ASN A 990 35.85 20.33 -8.20
N LEU A 991 35.52 19.84 -7.01
CA LEU A 991 35.66 20.56 -5.76
C LEU A 991 36.96 20.14 -5.04
N PRO A 992 37.69 21.09 -4.41
CA PRO A 992 38.78 20.74 -3.52
C PRO A 992 38.23 20.05 -2.27
N CYS A 993 38.93 19.03 -1.78
CA CYS A 993 38.56 18.38 -0.53
C CYS A 993 38.90 19.28 0.67
N SER A 994 38.04 19.31 1.69
CA SER A 994 38.34 19.94 2.98
C SER A 994 38.33 18.93 4.12
N GLY A 995 39.39 18.94 4.94
CA GLY A 995 39.50 18.17 6.18
C GLY A 995 39.11 16.71 6.06
N ILE A 996 37.92 16.39 6.57
CA ILE A 996 37.35 15.05 6.62
C ILE A 996 37.15 14.45 5.21
N GLU A 997 36.87 15.26 4.20
CA GLU A 997 36.63 14.82 2.81
C GLU A 997 37.88 14.22 2.17
N CYS A 998 39.07 14.76 2.48
CA CYS A 998 40.31 14.34 1.84
C CYS A 998 40.70 12.89 2.19
N ASN A 999 40.13 12.36 3.27
CA ASN A 999 40.37 11.01 3.76
C ASN A 999 39.16 10.09 3.54
N ALA A 1000 38.11 10.57 2.86
CA ALA A 1000 36.93 9.77 2.55
C ALA A 1000 37.16 8.95 1.28
N GLY A 1001 37.01 7.63 1.36
CA GLY A 1001 37.02 6.76 0.18
C GLY A 1001 35.64 6.62 -0.42
N ARG A 1002 34.94 5.51 -0.17
CA ARG A 1002 33.59 5.29 -0.71
C ARG A 1002 32.53 6.01 0.11
N VAL A 1003 32.03 7.11 -0.43
CA VAL A 1003 30.94 7.92 0.14
C VAL A 1003 29.60 7.39 -0.37
N MET A 1004 28.72 6.99 0.55
CA MET A 1004 27.35 6.56 0.23
C MET A 1004 26.32 7.61 0.67
N VAL A 1005 26.58 8.28 1.79
CA VAL A 1005 25.73 9.29 2.42
C VAL A 1005 26.60 10.46 2.85
N VAL A 1006 26.09 11.68 2.67
CA VAL A 1006 26.71 12.91 3.19
C VAL A 1006 25.68 13.59 4.09
N SER A 1007 26.06 13.82 5.35
CA SER A 1007 25.23 14.57 6.31
C SER A 1007 25.52 16.04 6.15
N VAL A 1008 24.51 16.88 5.95
CA VAL A 1008 24.69 18.34 5.79
C VAL A 1008 23.84 19.02 6.86
N TYR A 1009 24.50 19.73 7.77
CA TYR A 1009 23.84 20.51 8.82
C TYR A 1009 23.66 21.97 8.39
N ASP A 1010 22.52 22.58 8.72
CA ASP A 1010 22.28 24.02 8.54
C ASP A 1010 22.77 24.77 9.79
N PRO A 1011 23.85 25.57 9.72
CA PRO A 1011 24.35 26.29 10.88
C PRO A 1011 23.48 27.48 11.31
N VAL A 1012 22.43 27.83 10.54
CA VAL A 1012 21.54 28.98 10.79
C VAL A 1012 20.21 28.56 11.43
N ALA A 1013 19.78 27.31 11.24
CA ALA A 1013 18.57 26.72 11.82
C ALA A 1013 18.86 26.11 13.20
#